data_AF-A0A3E1F2L9-F1
#
_entry.id   AF-A0A3E1F2L9-F1
#
_cell.length_a   1.000
_cell.length_b   1.000
_cell.length_c   1.000
_cell.angle_alpha   90.00
_cell.angle_beta   90.00
_cell.angle_gamma   90.00
#
_symmetry.space_group_name_H-M   'P 1'
#
loop_
_entity.id
_entity.type
_entity.pdbx_description
1 polymer ?
#
loop_
_entity_poly.entity_id
_entity_poly.type
_entity_poly.pdbx_seq_one_letter_code
_entity_poly.pdbx_strand_id
1 'polypeptide(L)'
;MTNYLLTIIIPMYNVETYIGECLESILKNDVLALKQVELILVDDKSPDNSKMIAEKFIKKSILNARIISHEENLGLGGARNTGIKAANGKFITFIDSDDWYAELSIEKIIAHLTKNPEVDTFVFGFKAIKNGNITWSYLPDKSKHIISGKEGLEDLSLDKITPAAWNKIFNAEVLKNIKFPLHRYYEDLEYTPQAFQNSKDILFLNESYLFYRQDGNSITRQDTKPKHIEDISDVLYTLNEKIIDKSIFSNFFFNRWEYLLKSWSLNKHLFSLAIERIDSFICEHQQSLNFKSPLAKSFFNRLITEAVQLNNLREVNKILNNLFSVVYPISSHLTPLISIIVPVFNAENFISKFTASFTTQNPNLFEIIFVEDCSDDNSLNLLLNQKDNFNNISIIQTLSNFGAGVARNIGLRHAKGDYVIFHDIDDIPDENLLEIAASTIKENNDPDLIIHPFSVLNSDYSYAWSSVKIQNLNKKNYTGSEIFELISDSVINPAPWNKVFKRSIWLENNIQFDPWIHHQDLSTIPYACFKCKNVIILDQKLYSYYLNKKGVTQGVSDKHVSSVFYALTSLYERFNKNENEIDEFLKEQFLNLSFENIAYNFKLRKDLFSHSQLNSFIQHYIDFIKVTDVSLTYLLGSKEAFTITKTIINSSIENGITPKVGYKIDEVEFENLILFQQNIDNQIELLLNEINTDEVSNSNDVNQIYLKKEKEYLSIIQQQKFELKEKQNSINWYARTYEHLPKWFLKIGGIFRYLK
;
A
#
# COMPACT_ATOMS: atom_id res chain seq x y z
N MET A 1 -25.09 -51.33 9.49
CA MET A 1 -26.12 -50.51 10.16
C MET A 1 -25.38 -49.64 11.17
N THR A 2 -25.55 -48.32 11.13
CA THR A 2 -24.97 -47.39 12.11
C THR A 2 -25.61 -47.61 13.48
N ASN A 3 -24.81 -47.83 14.52
CA ASN A 3 -25.33 -48.10 15.87
C ASN A 3 -25.62 -46.82 16.67
N TYR A 4 -25.12 -45.67 16.23
CA TYR A 4 -25.30 -44.37 16.88
C TYR A 4 -25.77 -43.32 15.89
N LEU A 5 -26.50 -42.31 16.37
CA LEU A 5 -26.87 -41.15 15.54
C LEU A 5 -25.68 -40.20 15.42
N LEU A 6 -24.95 -39.96 16.52
CA LEU A 6 -23.84 -39.01 16.59
C LEU A 6 -22.58 -39.65 17.20
N THR A 7 -21.43 -39.42 16.60
CA THR A 7 -20.12 -39.64 17.20
C THR A 7 -19.49 -38.29 17.55
N ILE A 8 -19.09 -38.13 18.82
CA ILE A 8 -18.30 -36.99 19.29
C ILE A 8 -16.84 -37.45 19.38
N ILE A 9 -15.93 -36.75 18.69
CA ILE A 9 -14.49 -37.02 18.72
C ILE A 9 -13.79 -35.95 19.55
N ILE A 10 -13.02 -36.38 20.55
CA ILE A 10 -12.22 -35.51 21.43
C ILE A 10 -10.74 -35.87 21.30
N PRO A 11 -9.95 -35.09 20.54
CA PRO A 11 -8.50 -35.23 20.55
C PRO A 11 -7.94 -34.71 21.88
N MET A 12 -6.96 -35.41 22.47
CA MET A 12 -6.35 -35.06 23.75
C MET A 12 -4.82 -35.01 23.60
N TYR A 13 -4.24 -33.89 24.01
CA TYR A 13 -2.80 -33.72 24.17
C TYR A 13 -2.50 -32.59 25.15
N ASN A 14 -1.95 -32.90 26.33
CA ASN A 14 -1.57 -31.91 27.34
C ASN A 14 -2.74 -31.02 27.84
N VAL A 15 -3.84 -31.65 28.26
CA VAL A 15 -5.12 -31.00 28.60
C VAL A 15 -5.67 -31.43 29.96
N GLU A 16 -4.84 -31.93 30.88
CA GLU A 16 -5.27 -32.44 32.18
C GLU A 16 -6.07 -31.43 33.02
N THR A 17 -5.83 -30.14 32.80
CA THR A 17 -6.53 -29.04 33.48
C THR A 17 -7.98 -28.86 32.97
N TYR A 18 -8.26 -29.22 31.72
CA TYR A 18 -9.50 -28.84 31.04
C TYR A 18 -10.40 -30.01 30.67
N ILE A 19 -9.83 -31.18 30.40
CA ILE A 19 -10.57 -32.35 29.90
C ILE A 19 -11.73 -32.79 30.83
N GLY A 20 -11.60 -32.58 32.14
CA GLY A 20 -12.66 -32.88 33.10
C GLY A 20 -13.94 -32.07 32.83
N GLU A 21 -13.82 -30.75 32.66
CA GLU A 21 -14.96 -29.86 32.39
C GLU A 21 -15.58 -30.15 31.02
N CYS A 22 -14.74 -30.40 30.01
CA CYS A 22 -15.18 -30.82 28.68
C CYS A 22 -16.10 -32.05 28.76
N LEU A 23 -15.65 -33.10 29.45
CA LEU A 23 -16.41 -34.34 29.59
C LEU A 23 -17.66 -34.18 30.45
N GLU A 24 -17.59 -33.43 31.56
CA GLU A 24 -18.74 -33.13 32.41
C GLU A 24 -19.84 -32.39 31.64
N SER A 25 -19.49 -31.50 30.71
CA SER A 25 -20.47 -30.76 29.90
C SER A 25 -21.31 -31.67 29.01
N ILE A 26 -20.76 -32.78 28.53
CA ILE A 26 -21.48 -33.77 27.71
C ILE A 26 -22.51 -34.51 28.56
N LEU A 27 -22.20 -34.82 29.82
CA LEU A 27 -23.12 -35.53 30.72
C LEU A 27 -24.30 -34.69 31.21
N LYS A 28 -24.23 -33.36 31.11
CA LYS A 28 -25.34 -32.44 31.45
C LYS A 28 -26.42 -32.39 30.35
N ASN A 29 -26.83 -33.56 29.87
CA ASN A 29 -27.84 -33.77 28.83
C ASN A 29 -28.72 -34.98 29.17
N ASP A 30 -29.91 -35.06 28.57
CA ASP A 30 -30.86 -36.13 28.83
C ASP A 30 -30.31 -37.53 28.47
N VAL A 31 -30.62 -38.52 29.30
CA VAL A 31 -30.16 -39.91 29.17
C VAL A 31 -30.55 -40.54 27.82
N LEU A 32 -31.73 -40.21 27.27
CA LEU A 32 -32.18 -40.71 25.97
C LEU A 32 -31.39 -40.11 24.82
N ALA A 33 -30.95 -38.86 24.93
CA ALA A 33 -30.04 -38.25 23.96
C ALA A 33 -28.66 -38.93 24.03
N LEU A 34 -28.12 -39.15 25.24
CA LEU A 34 -26.81 -39.76 25.43
C LEU A 34 -26.72 -41.21 24.91
N LYS A 35 -27.83 -41.97 24.92
CA LYS A 35 -27.88 -43.32 24.32
C LYS A 35 -27.71 -43.35 22.80
N GLN A 36 -27.94 -42.23 22.13
CA GLN A 36 -27.77 -42.09 20.68
C GLN A 36 -26.36 -41.60 20.29
N VAL A 37 -25.50 -41.36 21.29
CA VAL A 37 -24.17 -40.78 21.13
C VAL A 37 -23.10 -41.82 21.45
N GLU A 38 -22.08 -41.89 20.59
CA GLU A 38 -20.80 -42.52 20.92
C GLU A 38 -19.74 -41.44 21.15
N LEU A 39 -18.88 -41.67 22.13
CA LEU A 39 -17.76 -40.79 22.45
C LEU A 39 -16.43 -41.48 22.14
N ILE A 40 -15.59 -40.86 21.33
CA ILE A 40 -14.24 -41.34 21.03
C ILE A 40 -13.26 -40.29 21.50
N LEU A 41 -12.48 -40.65 22.52
CA LEU A 41 -11.35 -39.84 22.93
C LEU A 41 -10.08 -40.41 22.30
N VAL A 42 -9.29 -39.55 21.68
CA VAL A 42 -8.03 -39.94 21.04
C VAL A 42 -6.89 -39.29 21.80
N ASP A 43 -6.17 -40.09 22.57
CA ASP A 43 -4.97 -39.67 23.30
C ASP A 43 -3.77 -39.69 22.35
N ASP A 44 -3.35 -38.50 21.92
CA ASP A 44 -2.25 -38.31 20.97
C ASP A 44 -0.88 -38.31 21.67
N LYS A 45 -0.69 -39.31 22.54
CA LYS A 45 0.48 -39.45 23.43
C LYS A 45 0.64 -38.23 24.34
N SER A 46 -0.39 -37.93 25.13
CA SER A 46 -0.34 -36.84 26.10
C SER A 46 0.81 -37.04 27.11
N PRO A 47 1.61 -36.01 27.41
CA PRO A 47 2.69 -36.10 28.39
C PRO A 47 2.21 -35.98 29.85
N ASP A 48 0.92 -35.70 30.05
CA ASP A 48 0.30 -35.38 31.32
C ASP A 48 -0.76 -36.43 31.73
N ASN A 49 -1.57 -36.13 32.75
CA ASN A 49 -2.55 -37.08 33.27
C ASN A 49 -3.87 -37.11 32.49
N SER A 50 -3.96 -36.50 31.30
CA SER A 50 -5.20 -36.38 30.50
C SER A 50 -5.90 -37.74 30.32
N LYS A 51 -5.15 -38.76 29.89
CA LYS A 51 -5.67 -40.12 29.71
C LYS A 51 -6.23 -40.71 31.00
N MET A 52 -5.51 -40.58 32.12
CA MET A 52 -5.96 -41.11 33.41
C MET A 52 -7.28 -40.44 33.85
N ILE A 53 -7.44 -39.14 33.61
CA ILE A 53 -8.66 -38.39 33.94
C ILE A 53 -9.82 -38.90 33.08
N ALA A 54 -9.61 -39.03 31.77
CA ALA A 54 -10.60 -39.59 30.85
C ALA A 54 -11.02 -41.02 31.25
N GLU A 55 -10.07 -41.90 31.59
CA GLU A 55 -10.37 -43.27 32.03
C GLU A 55 -11.22 -43.31 33.30
N LYS A 56 -10.92 -42.45 34.28
CA LYS A 56 -11.73 -42.31 35.51
C LYS A 56 -13.13 -41.81 35.20
N PHE A 57 -13.28 -40.91 34.24
CA PHE A 57 -14.55 -40.37 33.81
C PHE A 57 -15.42 -41.43 33.14
N ILE A 58 -14.87 -42.15 32.17
CA ILE A 58 -15.58 -43.19 31.41
C ILE A 58 -16.07 -44.30 32.33
N LYS A 59 -15.25 -44.74 33.29
CA LYS A 59 -15.65 -45.77 34.27
C LYS A 59 -16.88 -45.39 35.11
N LYS A 60 -17.16 -44.10 35.27
CA LYS A 60 -18.29 -43.59 36.05
C LYS A 60 -19.48 -43.16 35.17
N SER A 61 -19.33 -43.22 33.86
CA SER A 61 -20.27 -42.63 32.90
C SER A 61 -21.22 -43.68 32.32
N ILE A 62 -22.43 -43.23 31.95
CA ILE A 62 -23.39 -44.02 31.17
C ILE A 62 -23.15 -43.95 29.66
N LEU A 63 -22.25 -43.07 29.21
CA LEU A 63 -21.92 -42.88 27.79
C LEU A 63 -21.22 -44.11 27.23
N ASN A 64 -21.53 -44.45 25.98
CA ASN A 64 -20.68 -45.36 25.24
C ASN A 64 -19.41 -44.63 24.78
N ALA A 65 -18.37 -44.73 25.60
CA ALA A 65 -17.10 -44.03 25.40
C ALA A 65 -15.92 -45.00 25.32
N ARG A 66 -14.95 -44.70 24.45
CA ARG A 66 -13.66 -45.41 24.40
C ARG A 66 -12.50 -44.46 24.16
N ILE A 67 -11.32 -44.91 24.58
CA ILE A 67 -10.06 -44.19 24.41
C ILE A 67 -9.20 -44.95 23.40
N ILE A 68 -8.65 -44.24 22.43
CA ILE A 68 -7.65 -44.75 21.49
C ILE A 68 -6.36 -43.98 21.76
N SER A 69 -5.25 -44.67 22.04
CA SER A 69 -3.94 -44.04 22.26
C SER A 69 -3.03 -44.25 21.06
N HIS A 70 -2.31 -43.21 20.66
CA HIS A 70 -1.24 -43.33 19.69
C HIS A 70 0.10 -43.70 20.34
N GLU A 71 0.97 -44.38 19.58
CA GLU A 71 2.34 -44.72 20.00
C GLU A 71 3.30 -43.52 19.90
N GLU A 72 2.96 -42.56 19.04
CA GLU A 72 3.64 -41.29 18.84
C GLU A 72 2.61 -40.16 18.71
N ASN A 73 3.02 -38.93 18.99
CA ASN A 73 2.16 -37.77 18.75
C ASN A 73 2.06 -37.57 17.23
N LEU A 74 0.84 -37.53 16.68
CA LEU A 74 0.52 -37.33 15.26
C LEU A 74 -0.10 -35.94 15.00
N GLY A 75 -0.24 -35.13 16.05
CA GLY A 75 -0.89 -33.84 16.06
C GLY A 75 -2.42 -33.93 16.04
N LEU A 76 -3.05 -32.77 16.16
CA LEU A 76 -4.51 -32.61 16.21
C LEU A 76 -5.22 -33.27 15.02
N GLY A 77 -4.71 -33.05 13.80
CA GLY A 77 -5.23 -33.69 12.60
C GLY A 77 -5.13 -35.22 12.62
N GLY A 78 -4.02 -35.77 13.12
CA GLY A 78 -3.85 -37.21 13.29
C GLY A 78 -4.87 -37.81 14.27
N ALA A 79 -5.06 -37.16 15.42
CA ALA A 79 -6.05 -37.57 16.41
C ALA A 79 -7.48 -37.56 15.84
N ARG A 80 -7.86 -36.49 15.12
CA ARG A 80 -9.18 -36.39 14.46
C ARG A 80 -9.37 -37.48 13.40
N ASN A 81 -8.35 -37.75 12.57
CA ASN A 81 -8.39 -38.83 11.57
C ASN A 81 -8.60 -40.23 12.20
N THR A 82 -7.91 -40.51 13.30
CA THR A 82 -8.10 -41.75 14.07
C THR A 82 -9.52 -41.85 14.62
N GLY A 83 -10.05 -40.75 15.14
CA GLY A 83 -11.44 -40.67 15.60
C GLY A 83 -12.43 -40.97 14.47
N ILE A 84 -12.29 -40.33 13.30
CA ILE A 84 -13.16 -40.54 12.14
C ILE A 84 -13.14 -42.01 11.71
N LYS A 85 -11.95 -42.61 11.60
CA LYS A 85 -11.80 -44.02 11.20
C LYS A 85 -12.49 -44.98 12.17
N ALA A 86 -12.53 -44.63 13.45
CA ALA A 86 -13.15 -45.45 14.48
C ALA A 86 -14.66 -45.21 14.62
N ALA A 87 -15.20 -44.08 14.15
CA ALA A 87 -16.59 -43.66 14.33
C ALA A 87 -17.61 -44.62 13.73
N ASN A 88 -18.71 -44.87 14.45
CA ASN A 88 -19.84 -45.69 13.99
C ASN A 88 -21.17 -44.89 13.95
N GLY A 89 -21.12 -43.60 14.27
CA GLY A 89 -22.24 -42.68 14.18
C GLY A 89 -22.57 -42.34 12.73
N LYS A 90 -23.87 -42.09 12.46
CA LYS A 90 -24.30 -41.53 11.18
C LYS A 90 -23.73 -40.12 10.96
N PHE A 91 -23.65 -39.34 12.04
CA PHE A 91 -23.08 -38.02 12.07
C PHE A 91 -21.84 -37.98 12.96
N ILE A 92 -20.90 -37.09 12.65
CA ILE A 92 -19.63 -36.91 13.36
C ILE A 92 -19.45 -35.43 13.69
N THR A 93 -19.09 -35.13 14.93
CA THR A 93 -18.70 -33.79 15.39
C THR A 93 -17.40 -33.85 16.16
N PHE A 94 -16.73 -32.71 16.28
CA PHE A 94 -15.48 -32.55 17.03
C PHE A 94 -15.71 -31.57 18.18
N ILE A 95 -14.98 -31.76 19.27
CA ILE A 95 -14.83 -30.76 20.31
C ILE A 95 -13.37 -30.78 20.77
N ASP A 96 -12.75 -29.61 20.83
CA ASP A 96 -11.40 -29.49 21.34
C ASP A 96 -11.43 -29.71 22.87
N SER A 97 -10.48 -30.47 23.40
CA SER A 97 -10.51 -30.97 24.78
C SER A 97 -10.40 -29.89 25.87
N ASP A 98 -10.13 -28.64 25.49
CA ASP A 98 -10.12 -27.46 26.35
C ASP A 98 -11.42 -26.64 26.31
N ASP A 99 -12.34 -26.99 25.42
CA ASP A 99 -13.67 -26.39 25.28
C ASP A 99 -14.76 -27.22 25.96
N TRP A 100 -15.98 -26.67 26.06
CA TRP A 100 -17.12 -27.38 26.65
C TRP A 100 -18.44 -27.00 25.98
N TYR A 101 -19.41 -27.93 25.99
CA TYR A 101 -20.74 -27.68 25.47
C TYR A 101 -21.59 -26.87 26.46
N ALA A 102 -22.50 -26.06 25.93
CA ALA A 102 -23.56 -25.43 26.71
C ALA A 102 -24.59 -26.48 27.19
N GLU A 103 -25.32 -26.16 28.25
CA GLU A 103 -26.33 -27.05 28.83
C GLU A 103 -27.39 -27.47 27.79
N LEU A 104 -27.79 -28.75 27.82
CA LEU A 104 -28.75 -29.36 26.89
C LEU A 104 -28.37 -29.31 25.39
N SER A 105 -27.13 -28.96 25.04
CA SER A 105 -26.71 -28.83 23.64
C SER A 105 -26.78 -30.15 22.88
N ILE A 106 -26.39 -31.27 23.49
CA ILE A 106 -26.39 -32.58 22.84
C ILE A 106 -27.83 -33.02 22.56
N GLU A 107 -28.76 -32.79 23.50
CA GLU A 107 -30.18 -33.10 23.30
C GLU A 107 -30.75 -32.34 22.09
N LYS A 108 -30.49 -31.03 22.02
CA LYS A 108 -30.93 -30.19 20.90
C LYS A 108 -30.30 -30.62 19.58
N ILE A 109 -29.00 -30.93 19.59
CA ILE A 109 -28.30 -31.46 18.42
C ILE A 109 -28.98 -32.76 17.94
N ILE A 110 -29.21 -33.73 18.83
CA ILE A 110 -29.88 -34.99 18.50
C ILE A 110 -31.28 -34.75 17.91
N ALA A 111 -32.05 -33.80 18.45
CA ALA A 111 -33.34 -33.41 17.91
C ALA A 111 -33.22 -32.86 16.47
N HIS A 112 -32.24 -32.02 16.19
CA HIS A 112 -31.98 -31.51 14.84
C HIS A 112 -31.55 -32.61 13.86
N LEU A 113 -30.66 -33.51 14.27
CA LEU A 113 -30.20 -34.64 13.44
C LEU A 113 -31.32 -35.64 13.15
N THR A 114 -32.23 -35.85 14.11
CA THR A 114 -33.40 -36.73 13.93
C THR A 114 -34.43 -36.11 13.00
N LYS A 115 -34.63 -34.79 13.08
CA LYS A 115 -35.60 -34.05 12.26
C LYS A 115 -35.13 -33.88 10.80
N ASN A 116 -33.83 -33.76 10.57
CA ASN A 116 -33.25 -33.50 9.25
C ASN A 116 -32.19 -34.56 8.89
N PRO A 117 -32.54 -35.86 8.83
CA PRO A 117 -31.58 -36.95 8.64
C PRO A 117 -30.91 -36.95 7.26
N GLU A 118 -31.45 -36.23 6.29
CA GLU A 118 -30.94 -36.06 4.93
C GLU A 118 -29.87 -34.98 4.79
N VAL A 119 -29.74 -34.07 5.76
CA VAL A 119 -28.78 -32.97 5.70
C VAL A 119 -27.35 -33.48 5.83
N ASP A 120 -26.47 -33.01 4.95
CA ASP A 120 -25.08 -33.43 4.91
C ASP A 120 -24.21 -32.75 5.98
N THR A 121 -24.37 -31.44 6.19
CA THR A 121 -23.59 -30.70 7.19
C THR A 121 -24.46 -29.74 8.01
N PHE A 122 -24.17 -29.62 9.30
CA PHE A 122 -24.78 -28.66 10.21
C PHE A 122 -23.72 -27.71 10.72
N VAL A 123 -24.02 -26.41 10.80
CA VAL A 123 -23.14 -25.40 11.37
C VAL A 123 -23.86 -24.74 12.53
N PHE A 124 -23.22 -24.67 13.70
CA PHE A 124 -23.82 -24.08 14.89
C PHE A 124 -22.98 -22.94 15.47
N GLY A 125 -23.61 -22.13 16.33
CA GLY A 125 -22.97 -21.00 16.99
C GLY A 125 -22.10 -21.39 18.18
N PHE A 126 -21.29 -20.45 18.66
CA PHE A 126 -20.49 -20.62 19.86
C PHE A 126 -20.24 -19.29 20.56
N LYS A 127 -19.79 -19.36 21.80
CA LYS A 127 -19.45 -18.20 22.63
C LYS A 127 -17.99 -18.32 23.08
N ALA A 128 -17.18 -17.32 22.78
CA ALA A 128 -15.81 -17.27 23.26
C ALA A 128 -15.77 -16.76 24.70
N ILE A 129 -15.09 -17.49 25.59
CA ILE A 129 -15.02 -17.21 27.03
C ILE A 129 -13.58 -16.92 27.44
N LYS A 130 -13.36 -15.78 28.11
CA LYS A 130 -12.08 -15.41 28.74
C LYS A 130 -12.30 -14.96 30.17
N ASN A 131 -11.61 -15.57 31.12
CA ASN A 131 -11.73 -15.33 32.55
C ASN A 131 -13.20 -15.38 33.02
N GLY A 132 -13.94 -16.37 32.52
CA GLY A 132 -15.37 -16.56 32.82
C GLY A 132 -16.34 -15.59 32.11
N ASN A 133 -15.86 -14.62 31.33
CA ASN A 133 -16.70 -13.65 30.61
C ASN A 133 -16.81 -13.98 29.13
N ILE A 134 -17.98 -13.74 28.53
CA ILE A 134 -18.15 -13.82 27.07
C ILE A 134 -17.42 -12.64 26.42
N THR A 135 -16.43 -12.92 25.60
CA THR A 135 -15.67 -11.90 24.86
C THR A 135 -16.30 -11.60 23.50
N TRP A 136 -16.81 -12.62 22.83
CA TRP A 136 -17.54 -12.50 21.57
C TRP A 136 -18.36 -13.77 21.31
N SER A 137 -19.24 -13.73 20.32
CA SER A 137 -20.06 -14.88 19.94
C SER A 137 -20.20 -14.96 18.44
N TYR A 138 -20.22 -16.18 17.92
CA TYR A 138 -20.60 -16.47 16.56
C TYR A 138 -21.99 -17.09 16.58
N LEU A 139 -22.92 -16.51 15.84
CA LEU A 139 -24.24 -17.06 15.60
C LEU A 139 -24.48 -17.01 14.09
N PRO A 140 -24.73 -18.15 13.46
CA PRO A 140 -25.17 -18.16 12.07
C PRO A 140 -26.39 -17.27 11.82
N ASP A 141 -26.44 -16.63 10.66
CA ASP A 141 -27.53 -15.73 10.27
C ASP A 141 -28.90 -16.45 10.29
N LYS A 142 -29.90 -15.82 10.92
CA LYS A 142 -31.26 -16.34 11.12
C LYS A 142 -32.06 -16.50 9.82
N SER A 143 -31.62 -15.89 8.72
CA SER A 143 -32.35 -15.82 7.46
C SER A 143 -32.10 -17.01 6.51
N LYS A 144 -31.07 -17.83 6.76
CA LYS A 144 -30.72 -18.99 5.93
C LYS A 144 -30.98 -20.30 6.70
N HIS A 145 -32.02 -21.04 6.32
CA HIS A 145 -32.27 -22.36 6.91
C HIS A 145 -31.30 -23.40 6.33
N ILE A 146 -31.27 -23.57 5.00
CA ILE A 146 -30.42 -24.55 4.33
C ILE A 146 -29.81 -23.87 3.11
N ILE A 147 -28.50 -24.01 2.90
CA ILE A 147 -27.81 -23.59 1.67
C ILE A 147 -27.11 -24.77 1.02
N SER A 148 -26.74 -24.64 -0.25
CA SER A 148 -25.93 -25.66 -0.91
C SER A 148 -24.50 -25.69 -0.36
N GLY A 149 -23.82 -26.83 -0.51
CA GLY A 149 -22.39 -26.93 -0.17
C GLY A 149 -21.51 -25.93 -0.91
N LYS A 150 -21.85 -25.61 -2.17
CA LYS A 150 -21.17 -24.57 -2.95
C LYS A 150 -21.31 -23.19 -2.32
N GLU A 151 -22.53 -22.76 -1.97
CA GLU A 151 -22.76 -21.47 -1.32
C GLU A 151 -22.05 -21.39 0.05
N GLY A 152 -22.05 -22.50 0.80
CA GLY A 152 -21.31 -22.56 2.06
C GLY A 152 -19.81 -22.44 1.86
N LEU A 153 -19.28 -23.06 0.81
CA LEU A 153 -17.87 -22.97 0.45
C LEU A 153 -17.47 -21.55 0.01
N GLU A 154 -18.34 -20.87 -0.75
CA GLU A 154 -18.19 -19.45 -1.08
C GLU A 154 -18.16 -18.60 0.19
N ASP A 155 -19.11 -18.79 1.11
CA ASP A 155 -19.17 -18.06 2.37
C ASP A 155 -17.95 -18.35 3.27
N LEU A 156 -17.39 -19.58 3.26
CA LEU A 156 -16.10 -19.90 3.90
C LEU A 156 -14.92 -19.16 3.26
N SER A 157 -14.88 -19.09 1.93
CA SER A 157 -13.79 -18.41 1.18
C SER A 157 -13.73 -16.91 1.45
N LEU A 158 -14.84 -16.33 1.93
CA LEU A 158 -15.04 -14.92 2.26
C LEU A 158 -15.06 -14.64 3.78
N ASP A 159 -14.65 -15.61 4.61
CA ASP A 159 -14.59 -15.51 6.08
C ASP A 159 -15.93 -15.23 6.77
N LYS A 160 -17.06 -15.45 6.09
CA LYS A 160 -18.40 -15.32 6.70
C LYS A 160 -18.74 -16.49 7.62
N ILE A 161 -18.05 -17.62 7.42
CA ILE A 161 -18.17 -18.83 8.24
C ILE A 161 -16.78 -19.19 8.75
N THR A 162 -16.67 -19.56 10.02
CA THR A 162 -15.40 -20.06 10.56
C THR A 162 -15.04 -21.42 9.94
N PRO A 163 -13.76 -21.65 9.59
CA PRO A 163 -13.30 -22.95 9.08
C PRO A 163 -13.23 -24.02 10.16
N ALA A 164 -13.30 -23.66 11.44
CA ALA A 164 -13.11 -24.58 12.56
C ALA A 164 -14.01 -25.81 12.48
N ALA A 165 -13.45 -27.03 12.59
CA ALA A 165 -14.26 -28.25 12.49
C ALA A 165 -15.18 -28.46 13.71
N TRP A 166 -14.82 -27.91 14.87
CA TRP A 166 -15.51 -28.14 16.15
C TRP A 166 -16.89 -27.50 16.26
N ASN A 167 -17.28 -26.55 15.38
CA ASN A 167 -18.65 -26.03 15.32
C ASN A 167 -19.47 -26.58 14.14
N LYS A 168 -19.09 -27.75 13.64
CA LYS A 168 -19.83 -28.45 12.59
C LYS A 168 -20.14 -29.88 12.98
N ILE A 169 -21.24 -30.37 12.42
CA ILE A 169 -21.63 -31.77 12.47
C ILE A 169 -21.72 -32.23 11.03
N PHE A 170 -20.98 -33.28 10.68
CA PHE A 170 -20.91 -33.80 9.32
C PHE A 170 -21.57 -35.17 9.27
N ASN A 171 -22.32 -35.43 8.21
CA ASN A 171 -22.68 -36.80 7.84
C ASN A 171 -21.37 -37.57 7.56
N ALA A 172 -21.22 -38.77 8.14
CA ALA A 172 -20.00 -39.56 8.01
C ALA A 172 -19.62 -39.87 6.54
N GLU A 173 -20.62 -39.92 5.65
CA GLU A 173 -20.40 -40.11 4.20
C GLU A 173 -19.62 -38.95 3.55
N VAL A 174 -19.85 -37.71 3.99
CA VAL A 174 -19.13 -36.50 3.52
C VAL A 174 -17.64 -36.60 3.83
N LEU A 175 -17.28 -37.34 4.90
CA LEU A 175 -15.92 -37.40 5.42
C LEU A 175 -15.06 -38.53 4.81
N LYS A 176 -15.65 -39.48 4.06
CA LYS A 176 -14.98 -40.75 3.68
C LYS A 176 -13.64 -40.60 2.93
N ASN A 177 -13.47 -39.53 2.17
CA ASN A 177 -12.31 -39.34 1.30
C ASN A 177 -11.49 -38.08 1.64
N ILE A 178 -11.73 -37.49 2.80
CA ILE A 178 -11.00 -36.31 3.27
C ILE A 178 -10.29 -36.66 4.58
N LYS A 179 -9.12 -36.06 4.78
CA LYS A 179 -8.30 -36.26 5.98
C LYS A 179 -7.76 -34.94 6.42
N PHE A 180 -7.63 -34.75 7.72
CA PHE A 180 -6.85 -33.66 8.25
C PHE A 180 -5.35 -33.89 7.94
N PRO A 181 -4.60 -32.85 7.54
CA PRO A 181 -3.15 -32.96 7.45
C PRO A 181 -2.53 -33.25 8.82
N LEU A 182 -1.44 -34.02 8.83
CA LEU A 182 -0.67 -34.33 10.04
C LEU A 182 0.34 -33.22 10.32
N HIS A 183 0.59 -32.90 11.60
CA HIS A 183 1.63 -31.95 12.04
C HIS A 183 1.61 -30.55 11.39
N ARG A 184 0.43 -30.11 10.93
CA ARG A 184 0.23 -28.83 10.24
C ARG A 184 -0.69 -27.94 11.05
N TYR A 185 -0.34 -26.66 11.17
CA TYR A 185 -1.27 -25.64 11.67
C TYR A 185 -2.36 -25.36 10.64
N TYR A 186 -3.52 -24.91 11.09
CA TYR A 186 -4.62 -24.53 10.19
C TYR A 186 -5.17 -25.71 9.39
N GLU A 187 -5.12 -26.92 9.95
CA GLU A 187 -5.65 -28.15 9.34
C GLU A 187 -7.13 -28.03 8.96
N ASP A 188 -7.88 -27.24 9.73
CA ASP A 188 -9.29 -26.90 9.47
C ASP A 188 -9.49 -26.08 8.18
N LEU A 189 -8.52 -25.22 7.84
CA LEU A 189 -8.56 -24.46 6.58
C LEU A 189 -8.34 -25.35 5.37
N GLU A 190 -7.79 -26.55 5.52
CA GLU A 190 -7.69 -27.55 4.45
C GLU A 190 -8.89 -28.49 4.43
N TYR A 191 -9.33 -28.94 5.61
CA TYR A 191 -10.35 -29.98 5.75
C TYR A 191 -11.77 -29.48 5.48
N THR A 192 -12.17 -28.38 6.12
CA THR A 192 -13.56 -27.90 6.10
C THR A 192 -14.02 -27.46 4.70
N PRO A 193 -13.18 -26.80 3.87
CA PRO A 193 -13.53 -26.53 2.48
C PRO A 193 -13.84 -27.80 1.67
N GLN A 194 -13.07 -28.88 1.87
CA GLN A 194 -13.34 -30.16 1.18
C GLN A 194 -14.64 -30.80 1.67
N ALA A 195 -14.93 -30.73 2.97
CA ALA A 195 -16.20 -31.22 3.53
C ALA A 195 -17.41 -30.45 2.98
N PHE A 196 -17.31 -29.13 2.87
CA PHE A 196 -18.38 -28.29 2.32
C PHE A 196 -18.58 -28.55 0.83
N GLN A 197 -17.51 -28.74 0.06
CA GLN A 197 -17.58 -29.13 -1.35
C GLN A 197 -18.28 -30.50 -1.53
N ASN A 198 -18.06 -31.44 -0.60
CA ASN A 198 -18.69 -32.76 -0.64
C ASN A 198 -20.14 -32.77 -0.11
N SER A 199 -20.57 -31.69 0.55
CA SER A 199 -21.93 -31.57 1.09
C SER A 199 -22.90 -31.08 0.02
N LYS A 200 -24.08 -31.69 -0.07
CA LYS A 200 -25.16 -31.17 -0.92
C LYS A 200 -25.82 -29.98 -0.26
N ASP A 201 -26.06 -30.08 1.04
CA ASP A 201 -26.80 -29.12 1.82
C ASP A 201 -26.18 -28.89 3.21
N ILE A 202 -26.27 -27.64 3.65
CA ILE A 202 -25.71 -27.15 4.91
C ILE A 202 -26.81 -26.42 5.68
N LEU A 203 -27.18 -26.96 6.84
CA LEU A 203 -28.18 -26.38 7.74
C LEU A 203 -27.50 -25.55 8.84
N PHE A 204 -27.90 -24.29 8.97
CA PHE A 204 -27.40 -23.43 10.06
C PHE A 204 -28.33 -23.50 11.27
N LEU A 205 -27.74 -23.79 12.42
CA LEU A 205 -28.42 -23.84 13.71
C LEU A 205 -28.23 -22.49 14.41
N ASN A 206 -29.34 -21.81 14.67
CA ASN A 206 -29.40 -20.47 15.26
C ASN A 206 -29.28 -20.50 16.80
N GLU A 207 -28.42 -21.36 17.31
CA GLU A 207 -28.12 -21.50 18.73
C GLU A 207 -26.62 -21.71 18.93
N SER A 208 -26.12 -21.20 20.06
CA SER A 208 -24.74 -21.43 20.46
C SER A 208 -24.66 -22.68 21.34
N TYR A 209 -24.02 -23.73 20.83
CA TYR A 209 -23.88 -24.99 21.55
C TYR A 209 -22.52 -25.15 22.24
N LEU A 210 -21.50 -24.39 21.84
CA LEU A 210 -20.15 -24.52 22.39
C LEU A 210 -19.68 -23.25 23.08
N PHE A 211 -18.93 -23.41 24.16
CA PHE A 211 -18.09 -22.40 24.76
C PHE A 211 -16.63 -22.63 24.38
N TYR A 212 -16.07 -21.68 23.62
CA TYR A 212 -14.67 -21.68 23.17
C TYR A 212 -13.79 -20.96 24.20
N ARG A 213 -12.86 -21.68 24.82
CA ARG A 213 -11.98 -21.15 25.86
C ARG A 213 -10.92 -20.24 25.27
N GLN A 214 -10.68 -19.13 25.94
CA GLN A 214 -9.64 -18.18 25.60
C GLN A 214 -8.61 -17.95 26.72
N ASP A 215 -8.66 -18.73 27.80
CA ASP A 215 -7.72 -18.68 28.90
C ASP A 215 -6.54 -19.62 28.64
N GLY A 216 -5.30 -19.13 28.81
CA GLY A 216 -4.08 -19.92 28.63
C GLY A 216 -3.29 -19.65 27.33
N ASN A 217 -2.25 -20.46 27.12
CA ASN A 217 -1.33 -20.35 25.98
C ASN A 217 -1.91 -21.06 24.74
N SER A 218 -2.77 -20.36 23.99
CA SER A 218 -3.29 -20.88 22.73
C SER A 218 -2.18 -20.99 21.67
N ILE A 219 -2.20 -22.08 20.91
CA ILE A 219 -1.33 -22.31 19.76
C ILE A 219 -1.41 -21.15 18.75
N THR A 220 -2.61 -20.59 18.54
CA THR A 220 -2.87 -19.52 17.56
C THR A 220 -2.54 -18.11 18.06
N ARG A 221 -2.09 -17.95 19.32
CA ARG A 221 -1.78 -16.66 19.95
C ARG A 221 -0.30 -16.47 20.28
N GLN A 222 0.57 -17.33 19.76
CA GLN A 222 2.01 -17.18 19.84
C GLN A 222 2.52 -16.20 18.77
N ASP A 223 3.72 -15.68 18.95
CA ASP A 223 4.42 -14.88 17.93
C ASP A 223 4.48 -15.65 16.60
N THR A 224 4.34 -14.92 15.49
CA THR A 224 4.42 -15.51 14.15
C THR A 224 5.79 -16.15 13.92
N LYS A 225 5.79 -17.43 13.53
CA LYS A 225 6.99 -18.21 13.22
C LYS A 225 7.02 -18.56 11.72
N PRO A 226 8.20 -18.89 11.15
CA PRO A 226 8.31 -19.34 9.76
C PRO A 226 7.34 -20.48 9.42
N LYS A 227 7.18 -21.45 10.34
CA LYS A 227 6.23 -22.57 10.17
C LYS A 227 4.78 -22.12 9.91
N HIS A 228 4.33 -20.99 10.46
CA HIS A 228 2.97 -20.51 10.17
C HIS A 228 2.81 -20.11 8.70
N ILE A 229 3.84 -19.47 8.12
CA ILE A 229 3.88 -19.05 6.72
C ILE A 229 4.00 -20.28 5.79
N GLU A 230 4.81 -21.25 6.18
CA GLU A 230 4.97 -22.51 5.44
C GLU A 230 3.67 -23.31 5.44
N ASP A 231 3.06 -23.51 6.61
CA ASP A 231 1.84 -24.31 6.75
C ASP A 231 0.66 -23.67 6.01
N ILE A 232 0.47 -22.34 6.07
CA ILE A 232 -0.60 -21.70 5.27
C ILE A 232 -0.33 -21.81 3.76
N SER A 233 0.92 -21.68 3.34
CA SER A 233 1.29 -21.85 1.92
C SER A 233 0.91 -23.25 1.46
N ASP A 234 1.28 -24.28 2.23
CA ASP A 234 0.94 -25.67 1.97
C ASP A 234 -0.58 -25.92 1.92
N VAL A 235 -1.34 -25.29 2.84
CA VAL A 235 -2.81 -25.35 2.83
C VAL A 235 -3.33 -24.80 1.50
N LEU A 236 -2.84 -23.65 1.05
CA LEU A 236 -3.28 -23.03 -0.21
C LEU A 236 -2.88 -23.85 -1.45
N TYR A 237 -1.70 -24.46 -1.47
CA TYR A 237 -1.33 -25.45 -2.51
C TYR A 237 -2.29 -26.65 -2.52
N THR A 238 -2.61 -27.19 -1.35
CA THR A 238 -3.53 -28.33 -1.26
C THR A 238 -4.95 -27.95 -1.67
N LEU A 239 -5.44 -26.79 -1.23
CA LEU A 239 -6.75 -26.28 -1.62
C LEU A 239 -6.84 -25.99 -3.12
N ASN A 240 -5.77 -25.51 -3.75
CA ASN A 240 -5.74 -25.34 -5.21
C ASN A 240 -6.04 -26.69 -5.88
N GLU A 241 -5.37 -27.77 -5.47
CA GLU A 241 -5.58 -29.09 -6.06
C GLU A 241 -6.97 -29.69 -5.75
N LYS A 242 -7.51 -29.44 -4.56
CA LYS A 242 -8.73 -30.10 -4.06
C LYS A 242 -10.04 -29.36 -4.36
N ILE A 243 -10.00 -28.03 -4.48
CA ILE A 243 -11.18 -27.22 -4.77
C ILE A 243 -11.42 -27.15 -6.28
N ILE A 244 -12.59 -27.63 -6.70
CA ILE A 244 -12.98 -27.76 -8.11
C ILE A 244 -13.24 -26.38 -8.71
N ASP A 245 -13.95 -25.51 -7.99
CA ASP A 245 -14.27 -24.16 -8.45
C ASP A 245 -13.10 -23.21 -8.18
N LYS A 246 -12.32 -22.91 -9.23
CA LYS A 246 -11.16 -22.03 -9.12
C LYS A 246 -11.49 -20.60 -8.75
N SER A 247 -12.72 -20.12 -9.02
CA SER A 247 -13.12 -18.79 -8.57
C SER A 247 -13.23 -18.72 -7.04
N ILE A 248 -13.74 -19.78 -6.41
CA ILE A 248 -13.81 -19.93 -4.96
C ILE A 248 -12.41 -20.11 -4.37
N PHE A 249 -11.58 -20.94 -4.99
CA PHE A 249 -10.17 -21.07 -4.57
C PHE A 249 -9.44 -19.72 -4.61
N SER A 250 -9.64 -18.94 -5.66
CA SER A 250 -9.05 -17.60 -5.77
C SER A 250 -9.44 -16.70 -4.60
N ASN A 251 -10.67 -16.80 -4.10
CA ASN A 251 -11.09 -16.06 -2.90
C ASN A 251 -10.30 -16.52 -1.67
N PHE A 252 -10.16 -17.84 -1.46
CA PHE A 252 -9.32 -18.36 -0.37
C PHE A 252 -7.90 -17.82 -0.43
N PHE A 253 -7.26 -17.85 -1.61
CA PHE A 253 -5.89 -17.38 -1.76
C PHE A 253 -5.73 -15.90 -1.35
N PHE A 254 -6.49 -15.00 -1.97
CA PHE A 254 -6.34 -13.56 -1.70
C PHE A 254 -6.77 -13.19 -0.28
N ASN A 255 -7.91 -13.71 0.17
CA ASN A 255 -8.45 -13.38 1.49
C ASN A 255 -7.57 -13.91 2.63
N ARG A 256 -6.99 -15.13 2.49
CA ARG A 256 -6.10 -15.69 3.51
C ARG A 256 -4.81 -14.90 3.61
N TRP A 257 -4.12 -14.67 2.50
CA TRP A 257 -2.89 -13.88 2.55
C TRP A 257 -3.14 -12.45 3.04
N GLU A 258 -4.23 -11.80 2.62
CA GLU A 258 -4.58 -10.47 3.11
C GLU A 258 -4.84 -10.44 4.63
N TYR A 259 -5.64 -11.39 5.14
CA TYR A 259 -5.92 -11.50 6.58
C TYR A 259 -4.62 -11.69 7.38
N LEU A 260 -3.71 -12.52 6.87
CA LEU A 260 -2.43 -12.81 7.52
C LEU A 260 -1.50 -11.60 7.54
N LEU A 261 -1.36 -10.90 6.41
CA LEU A 261 -0.60 -9.66 6.33
C LEU A 261 -1.10 -8.60 7.31
N LYS A 262 -2.41 -8.61 7.62
CA LYS A 262 -3.02 -7.70 8.58
C LYS A 262 -2.87 -8.13 10.04
N SER A 263 -2.89 -9.44 10.31
CA SER A 263 -3.01 -9.99 11.68
C SER A 263 -1.70 -10.46 12.28
N TRP A 264 -0.69 -10.77 11.47
CA TRP A 264 0.61 -11.23 11.94
C TRP A 264 1.57 -10.09 12.22
N SER A 265 2.33 -10.23 13.30
CA SER A 265 3.50 -9.38 13.58
C SER A 265 4.68 -9.82 12.70
N LEU A 266 4.72 -9.31 11.48
CA LEU A 266 5.77 -9.64 10.51
C LEU A 266 6.97 -8.71 10.69
N ASN A 267 8.13 -9.28 11.02
CA ASN A 267 9.39 -8.61 10.78
C ASN A 267 9.80 -8.75 9.30
N LYS A 268 10.84 -8.02 8.88
CA LYS A 268 11.30 -8.04 7.49
C LYS A 268 11.61 -9.44 6.94
N HIS A 269 12.21 -10.31 7.76
CA HIS A 269 12.56 -11.67 7.35
C HIS A 269 11.31 -12.54 7.12
N LEU A 270 10.35 -12.51 8.05
CA LEU A 270 9.08 -13.24 7.91
C LEU A 270 8.27 -12.70 6.72
N PHE A 271 8.26 -11.39 6.51
CA PHE A 271 7.62 -10.80 5.34
C PHE A 271 8.26 -11.29 4.04
N SER A 272 9.59 -11.30 3.92
CA SER A 272 10.29 -11.85 2.75
C SER A 272 9.91 -13.31 2.48
N LEU A 273 9.84 -14.15 3.52
CA LEU A 273 9.40 -15.54 3.36
C LEU A 273 7.96 -15.64 2.84
N ALA A 274 7.04 -14.80 3.34
CA ALA A 274 5.68 -14.75 2.84
C ALA A 274 5.63 -14.32 1.36
N ILE A 275 6.39 -13.29 0.98
CA ILE A 275 6.51 -12.83 -0.41
C ILE A 275 7.04 -13.94 -1.32
N GLU A 276 8.07 -14.68 -0.91
CA GLU A 276 8.62 -15.80 -1.66
C GLU A 276 7.56 -16.89 -1.92
N ARG A 277 6.78 -17.25 -0.88
CA ARG A 277 5.71 -18.25 -1.01
C ARG A 277 4.57 -17.77 -1.91
N ILE A 278 4.19 -16.49 -1.80
CA ILE A 278 3.19 -15.87 -2.66
C ILE A 278 3.65 -15.86 -4.12
N ASP A 279 4.88 -15.43 -4.39
CA ASP A 279 5.44 -15.33 -5.75
C ASP A 279 5.54 -16.71 -6.40
N SER A 280 6.08 -17.70 -5.67
CA SER A 280 6.16 -19.10 -6.15
C SER A 280 4.78 -19.64 -6.51
N PHE A 281 3.77 -19.46 -5.64
CA PHE A 281 2.42 -19.92 -5.94
C PHE A 281 1.83 -19.24 -7.18
N ILE A 282 1.97 -17.91 -7.26
CA ILE A 282 1.45 -17.14 -8.39
C ILE A 282 2.14 -17.57 -9.70
N CYS A 283 3.45 -17.81 -9.69
CA CYS A 283 4.19 -18.27 -10.86
C CYS A 283 3.72 -19.65 -11.36
N GLU A 284 3.42 -20.58 -10.44
CA GLU A 284 3.02 -21.96 -10.78
C GLU A 284 1.52 -22.09 -11.12
N HIS A 285 0.68 -21.24 -10.54
CA HIS A 285 -0.77 -21.41 -10.52
C HIS A 285 -1.56 -20.14 -10.87
N GLN A 286 -0.97 -19.23 -11.65
CA GLN A 286 -1.60 -17.97 -12.08
C GLN A 286 -3.03 -18.16 -12.63
N GLN A 287 -3.25 -19.21 -13.42
CA GLN A 287 -4.54 -19.56 -14.04
C GLN A 287 -5.66 -19.90 -13.03
N SER A 288 -5.30 -20.28 -11.80
CA SER A 288 -6.25 -20.56 -10.73
C SER A 288 -6.72 -19.29 -10.01
N LEU A 289 -6.16 -18.13 -10.33
CA LEU A 289 -6.39 -16.88 -9.61
C LEU A 289 -7.12 -15.85 -10.48
N ASN A 290 -8.14 -15.21 -9.90
CA ASN A 290 -8.86 -14.09 -10.49
C ASN A 290 -8.32 -12.76 -9.97
N PHE A 291 -7.29 -12.24 -10.65
CA PHE A 291 -6.64 -10.97 -10.32
C PHE A 291 -7.54 -9.74 -10.50
N LYS A 292 -8.64 -9.83 -11.25
CA LYS A 292 -9.59 -8.72 -11.43
C LYS A 292 -10.62 -8.61 -10.31
N SER A 293 -10.60 -9.53 -9.34
CA SER A 293 -11.54 -9.52 -8.23
C SER A 293 -11.28 -8.36 -7.24
N PRO A 294 -12.31 -7.83 -6.55
CA PRO A 294 -12.11 -6.84 -5.49
C PRO A 294 -11.17 -7.31 -4.38
N LEU A 295 -11.17 -8.61 -4.08
CA LEU A 295 -10.26 -9.23 -3.10
C LEU A 295 -8.80 -9.17 -3.56
N ALA A 296 -8.51 -9.48 -4.83
CA ALA A 296 -7.17 -9.35 -5.37
C ALA A 296 -6.66 -7.90 -5.26
N LYS A 297 -7.50 -6.93 -5.63
CA LYS A 297 -7.18 -5.50 -5.49
C LYS A 297 -6.91 -5.11 -4.04
N SER A 298 -7.71 -5.60 -3.09
CA SER A 298 -7.52 -5.35 -1.66
C SER A 298 -6.20 -5.96 -1.15
N PHE A 299 -5.95 -7.21 -1.53
CA PHE A 299 -4.72 -7.94 -1.22
C PHE A 299 -3.47 -7.23 -1.71
N PHE A 300 -3.37 -6.81 -2.97
CA PHE A 300 -2.18 -6.13 -3.48
C PHE A 300 -1.95 -4.76 -2.82
N ASN A 301 -3.03 -4.02 -2.54
CA ASN A 301 -2.92 -2.78 -1.75
C ASN A 301 -2.35 -3.06 -0.35
N ARG A 302 -2.79 -4.14 0.30
CA ARG A 302 -2.25 -4.58 1.59
C ARG A 302 -0.79 -4.97 1.48
N LEU A 303 -0.44 -5.78 0.49
CA LEU A 303 0.92 -6.24 0.22
C LEU A 303 1.90 -5.06 0.05
N ILE A 304 1.50 -4.06 -0.74
CA ILE A 304 2.28 -2.83 -0.94
C ILE A 304 2.40 -2.07 0.38
N THR A 305 1.30 -1.89 1.11
CA THR A 305 1.28 -1.18 2.40
C THR A 305 2.25 -1.78 3.41
N GLU A 306 2.21 -3.11 3.60
CA GLU A 306 3.13 -3.80 4.52
C GLU A 306 4.59 -3.71 4.05
N ALA A 307 4.84 -3.82 2.75
CA ALA A 307 6.19 -3.68 2.20
C ALA A 307 6.78 -2.28 2.41
N VAL A 308 5.95 -1.23 2.43
CA VAL A 308 6.38 0.12 2.78
C VAL A 308 6.86 0.16 4.22
N GLN A 309 6.04 -0.32 5.15
CA GLN A 309 6.31 -0.24 6.58
C GLN A 309 7.59 -1.00 6.95
N LEU A 310 7.92 -2.06 6.21
CA LEU A 310 9.10 -2.89 6.43
C LEU A 310 10.30 -2.52 5.56
N ASN A 311 10.23 -1.41 4.79
CA ASN A 311 11.23 -0.99 3.81
C ASN A 311 11.70 -2.16 2.92
N ASN A 312 10.73 -2.86 2.31
CA ASN A 312 10.95 -4.08 1.52
C ASN A 312 10.19 -4.11 0.17
N LEU A 313 9.97 -2.95 -0.43
CA LEU A 313 9.25 -2.79 -1.70
C LEU A 313 9.89 -3.51 -2.87
N ARG A 314 11.21 -3.69 -2.85
CA ARG A 314 11.95 -4.30 -3.95
C ARG A 314 11.43 -5.70 -4.26
N GLU A 315 11.06 -6.47 -3.25
CA GLU A 315 10.56 -7.83 -3.44
C GLU A 315 9.13 -7.81 -3.99
N VAL A 316 8.27 -6.93 -3.48
CA VAL A 316 6.90 -6.76 -4.01
C VAL A 316 6.93 -6.27 -5.47
N ASN A 317 7.81 -5.33 -5.81
CA ASN A 317 7.98 -4.86 -7.19
C ASN A 317 8.34 -5.98 -8.16
N LYS A 318 9.12 -6.99 -7.74
CA LYS A 318 9.42 -8.15 -8.60
C LYS A 318 8.15 -8.91 -8.96
N ILE A 319 7.29 -9.16 -7.98
CA ILE A 319 6.00 -9.83 -8.19
C ILE A 319 5.15 -8.99 -9.15
N LEU A 320 4.85 -7.73 -8.78
CA LEU A 320 3.92 -6.89 -9.52
C LEU A 320 4.35 -6.68 -10.98
N ASN A 321 5.65 -6.49 -11.20
CA ASN A 321 6.17 -6.32 -12.55
C ASN A 321 6.00 -7.60 -13.40
N ASN A 322 5.80 -8.78 -12.84
CA ASN A 322 5.59 -9.99 -13.63
C ASN A 322 4.11 -10.31 -13.90
N LEU A 323 3.17 -9.55 -13.33
CA LEU A 323 1.73 -9.80 -13.44
C LEU A 323 1.10 -9.02 -14.59
N PHE A 324 1.43 -9.41 -15.81
CA PHE A 324 0.88 -8.83 -17.03
C PHE A 324 0.71 -9.87 -18.14
N SER A 325 0.01 -9.46 -19.19
CA SER A 325 -0.13 -10.20 -20.44
C SER A 325 0.16 -9.27 -21.62
N VAL A 326 0.92 -9.75 -22.59
CA VAL A 326 1.11 -9.02 -23.86
C VAL A 326 -0.09 -9.31 -24.74
N VAL A 327 -0.95 -8.30 -24.93
CA VAL A 327 -2.22 -8.44 -25.68
C VAL A 327 -2.00 -8.22 -27.16
N TYR A 328 -1.17 -7.26 -27.52
CA TYR A 328 -0.78 -6.99 -28.90
C TYR A 328 0.73 -6.70 -28.96
N PRO A 329 1.55 -7.61 -29.51
CA PRO A 329 2.98 -7.37 -29.65
C PRO A 329 3.24 -6.40 -30.81
N ILE A 330 4.36 -5.67 -30.74
CA ILE A 330 4.77 -4.81 -31.86
C ILE A 330 5.06 -5.65 -33.11
N SER A 331 4.52 -5.22 -34.25
CA SER A 331 4.65 -5.92 -35.54
C SER A 331 5.86 -5.45 -36.35
N SER A 332 6.46 -4.31 -35.99
CA SER A 332 7.62 -3.70 -36.65
C SER A 332 8.94 -4.46 -36.43
N HIS A 333 9.74 -4.63 -37.49
CA HIS A 333 11.12 -5.11 -37.46
C HIS A 333 12.16 -4.00 -37.25
N LEU A 334 11.74 -2.73 -37.22
CA LEU A 334 12.62 -1.59 -37.06
C LEU A 334 12.98 -1.40 -35.58
N THR A 335 14.22 -1.00 -35.31
CA THR A 335 14.68 -0.54 -34.00
C THR A 335 14.31 0.93 -33.85
N PRO A 336 13.30 1.29 -33.03
CA PRO A 336 12.94 2.69 -32.83
C PRO A 336 14.07 3.42 -32.12
N LEU A 337 14.17 4.74 -32.27
CA LEU A 337 15.08 5.56 -31.47
C LEU A 337 14.47 5.86 -30.09
N ILE A 338 13.16 6.12 -30.05
CA ILE A 338 12.43 6.54 -28.84
C ILE A 338 11.26 5.57 -28.55
N SER A 339 11.19 5.02 -27.35
CA SER A 339 9.99 4.32 -26.87
C SER A 339 9.13 5.24 -26.02
N ILE A 340 7.87 5.38 -26.40
CA ILE A 340 6.87 6.18 -25.69
C ILE A 340 6.06 5.23 -24.81
N ILE A 341 6.22 5.34 -23.50
CA ILE A 341 5.55 4.47 -22.52
C ILE A 341 4.32 5.21 -21.99
N VAL A 342 3.14 4.60 -22.15
CA VAL A 342 1.86 5.25 -21.85
C VAL A 342 1.06 4.37 -20.89
N PRO A 343 1.05 4.66 -19.58
CA PRO A 343 0.12 4.00 -18.66
C PRO A 343 -1.32 4.42 -18.99
N VAL A 344 -2.24 3.45 -19.03
CA VAL A 344 -3.65 3.66 -19.39
C VAL A 344 -4.54 3.07 -18.31
N PHE A 345 -5.33 3.90 -17.64
CA PHE A 345 -6.36 3.44 -16.69
C PHE A 345 -7.59 4.34 -16.78
N ASN A 346 -8.75 3.77 -17.13
CA ASN A 346 -10.03 4.47 -17.27
C ASN A 346 -9.94 5.74 -18.17
N ALA A 347 -9.40 5.56 -19.38
CA ALA A 347 -9.04 6.63 -20.30
C ALA A 347 -9.76 6.56 -21.65
N GLU A 348 -10.96 5.94 -21.72
CA GLU A 348 -11.68 5.74 -22.98
C GLU A 348 -11.91 7.03 -23.79
N ASN A 349 -12.05 8.17 -23.10
CA ASN A 349 -12.29 9.48 -23.71
C ASN A 349 -11.04 10.15 -24.28
N PHE A 350 -9.84 9.65 -23.97
CA PHE A 350 -8.58 10.30 -24.33
C PHE A 350 -7.82 9.56 -25.44
N ILE A 351 -7.99 8.24 -25.54
CA ILE A 351 -7.24 7.36 -26.46
C ILE A 351 -7.25 7.86 -27.91
N SER A 352 -8.42 8.20 -28.46
CA SER A 352 -8.55 8.64 -29.86
C SER A 352 -7.80 9.95 -30.11
N LYS A 353 -7.82 10.88 -29.15
CA LYS A 353 -7.17 12.17 -29.27
C LYS A 353 -5.65 12.04 -29.12
N PHE A 354 -5.21 11.23 -28.15
CA PHE A 354 -3.80 10.93 -27.92
C PHE A 354 -3.16 10.28 -29.15
N THR A 355 -3.77 9.20 -29.66
CA THR A 355 -3.24 8.48 -30.83
C THR A 355 -3.19 9.35 -32.09
N ALA A 356 -4.20 10.20 -32.32
CA ALA A 356 -4.22 11.13 -33.45
C ALA A 356 -2.99 12.08 -33.47
N SER A 357 -2.46 12.47 -32.30
CA SER A 357 -1.29 13.37 -32.19
C SER A 357 0.02 12.78 -32.75
N PHE A 358 0.07 11.47 -32.97
CA PHE A 358 1.24 10.78 -33.52
C PHE A 358 1.15 10.49 -35.01
N THR A 359 0.01 10.77 -35.65
CA THR A 359 -0.22 10.44 -37.07
C THR A 359 0.63 11.27 -38.04
N THR A 360 1.09 12.45 -37.62
CA THR A 360 1.93 13.36 -38.42
C THR A 360 3.43 13.14 -38.18
N GLN A 361 3.81 12.42 -37.12
CA GLN A 361 5.21 12.21 -36.76
C GLN A 361 5.81 11.03 -37.52
N ASN A 362 7.12 11.05 -37.79
CA ASN A 362 7.80 9.97 -38.50
C ASN A 362 7.73 8.63 -37.74
N PRO A 363 6.97 7.63 -38.23
CA PRO A 363 6.73 6.38 -37.50
C PRO A 363 7.98 5.50 -37.34
N ASN A 364 9.04 5.76 -38.10
CA ASN A 364 10.31 5.02 -37.98
C ASN A 364 11.17 5.48 -36.79
N LEU A 365 10.87 6.65 -36.19
CA LEU A 365 11.63 7.17 -35.06
C LEU A 365 11.21 6.54 -33.73
N PHE A 366 10.00 6.00 -33.63
CA PHE A 366 9.44 5.65 -32.33
C PHE A 366 8.57 4.40 -32.34
N GLU A 367 8.35 3.87 -31.13
CA GLU A 367 7.27 2.96 -30.82
C GLU A 367 6.43 3.50 -29.67
N ILE A 368 5.15 3.10 -29.60
CA ILE A 368 4.29 3.39 -28.44
C ILE A 368 3.98 2.08 -27.71
N ILE A 369 4.20 2.09 -26.40
CA ILE A 369 3.92 0.97 -25.51
C ILE A 369 2.79 1.40 -24.58
N PHE A 370 1.57 1.01 -24.95
CA PHE A 370 0.42 1.19 -24.08
C PHE A 370 0.43 0.10 -23.01
N VAL A 371 0.43 0.53 -21.75
CA VAL A 371 0.30 -0.38 -20.61
C VAL A 371 -1.05 -0.14 -19.97
N GLU A 372 -2.01 -0.97 -20.37
CA GLU A 372 -3.39 -0.97 -19.93
C GLU A 372 -3.47 -1.58 -18.52
N ASP A 373 -3.72 -0.74 -17.52
CA ASP A 373 -3.63 -1.11 -16.11
C ASP A 373 -4.97 -1.65 -15.55
N CYS A 374 -5.58 -2.57 -16.31
CA CYS A 374 -6.83 -3.24 -15.97
C CYS A 374 -7.98 -2.25 -15.68
N SER A 375 -8.31 -1.41 -16.66
CA SER A 375 -9.41 -0.45 -16.64
C SER A 375 -10.77 -1.12 -16.46
N ASP A 376 -11.68 -0.39 -15.81
CA ASP A 376 -13.09 -0.76 -15.63
C ASP A 376 -13.96 -0.31 -16.83
N ASP A 377 -13.42 0.54 -17.72
CA ASP A 377 -14.10 1.12 -18.89
C ASP A 377 -13.69 0.47 -20.22
N ASN A 378 -14.06 1.07 -21.36
CA ASN A 378 -13.78 0.51 -22.69
C ASN A 378 -12.35 0.76 -23.21
N SER A 379 -11.40 1.20 -22.36
CA SER A 379 -10.05 1.60 -22.76
C SER A 379 -9.30 0.51 -23.55
N LEU A 380 -9.30 -0.74 -23.08
CA LEU A 380 -8.57 -1.83 -23.75
C LEU A 380 -9.07 -2.05 -25.18
N ASN A 381 -10.38 -2.10 -25.39
CA ASN A 381 -10.96 -2.33 -26.71
C ASN A 381 -10.66 -1.16 -27.66
N LEU A 382 -10.67 0.07 -27.15
CA LEU A 382 -10.31 1.24 -27.94
C LEU A 382 -8.84 1.23 -28.37
N LEU A 383 -7.92 0.81 -27.49
CA LEU A 383 -6.52 0.59 -27.85
C LEU A 383 -6.38 -0.50 -28.92
N LEU A 384 -7.09 -1.63 -28.76
CA LEU A 384 -7.07 -2.71 -29.74
C LEU A 384 -7.58 -2.28 -31.12
N ASN A 385 -8.53 -1.35 -31.18
CA ASN A 385 -8.99 -0.77 -32.46
C ASN A 385 -7.92 0.09 -33.15
N GLN A 386 -6.91 0.58 -32.43
CA GLN A 386 -5.80 1.35 -33.03
C GLN A 386 -4.74 0.48 -33.71
N LYS A 387 -4.75 -0.85 -33.48
CA LYS A 387 -3.75 -1.78 -34.02
C LYS A 387 -3.69 -1.81 -35.55
N ASP A 388 -4.79 -1.45 -36.21
CA ASP A 388 -4.89 -1.43 -37.68
C ASP A 388 -4.45 -0.06 -38.24
N ASN A 389 -4.33 0.96 -37.39
CA ASN A 389 -3.91 2.32 -37.75
C ASN A 389 -2.40 2.55 -37.56
N PHE A 390 -1.76 1.78 -36.67
CA PHE A 390 -0.34 1.92 -36.32
C PHE A 390 0.37 0.57 -36.33
N ASN A 391 1.54 0.50 -36.97
CA ASN A 391 2.40 -0.69 -37.00
C ASN A 391 3.54 -0.66 -35.94
N ASN A 392 3.65 0.45 -35.22
CA ASN A 392 4.69 0.72 -34.22
C ASN A 392 4.12 0.81 -32.80
N ILE A 393 3.01 0.13 -32.52
CA ILE A 393 2.42 0.07 -31.18
C ILE A 393 2.51 -1.33 -30.58
N SER A 394 2.56 -1.39 -29.26
CA SER A 394 2.30 -2.59 -28.47
C SER A 394 1.32 -2.29 -27.35
N ILE A 395 0.54 -3.29 -26.97
CA ILE A 395 -0.45 -3.20 -25.90
C ILE A 395 -0.15 -4.33 -24.90
N ILE A 396 0.11 -3.93 -23.67
CA ILE A 396 0.35 -4.81 -22.54
C ILE A 396 -0.75 -4.55 -21.52
N GLN A 397 -1.39 -5.60 -21.00
CA GLN A 397 -2.42 -5.48 -19.98
C GLN A 397 -1.92 -6.05 -18.65
N THR A 398 -2.00 -5.29 -17.56
CA THR A 398 -1.75 -5.81 -16.21
C THR A 398 -2.88 -6.73 -15.75
N LEU A 399 -2.60 -7.70 -14.89
CA LEU A 399 -3.62 -8.65 -14.44
C LEU A 399 -4.60 -8.04 -13.42
N SER A 400 -4.18 -6.97 -12.74
CA SER A 400 -4.96 -6.14 -11.82
C SER A 400 -4.46 -4.70 -11.95
N ASN A 401 -5.27 -3.73 -11.52
CA ASN A 401 -4.81 -2.36 -11.39
C ASN A 401 -3.70 -2.29 -10.31
N PHE A 402 -2.49 -1.95 -10.73
CA PHE A 402 -1.31 -1.80 -9.88
C PHE A 402 -0.81 -0.35 -9.80
N GLY A 403 -1.42 0.57 -10.54
CA GLY A 403 -1.05 1.97 -10.62
C GLY A 403 -0.02 2.28 -11.70
N ALA A 404 0.07 3.58 -12.03
CA ALA A 404 0.90 4.09 -13.11
C ALA A 404 2.40 3.77 -12.97
N GLY A 405 2.92 3.69 -11.74
CA GLY A 405 4.33 3.33 -11.51
C GLY A 405 4.67 1.92 -12.00
N VAL A 406 3.86 0.93 -11.63
CA VAL A 406 4.02 -0.46 -12.11
C VAL A 406 3.81 -0.53 -13.62
N ALA A 407 2.80 0.16 -14.14
CA ALA A 407 2.57 0.22 -15.58
C ALA A 407 3.78 0.79 -16.35
N ARG A 408 4.38 1.89 -15.88
CA ARG A 408 5.61 2.47 -16.46
C ARG A 408 6.80 1.51 -16.39
N ASN A 409 6.97 0.79 -15.28
CA ASN A 409 8.03 -0.22 -15.15
C ASN A 409 7.88 -1.38 -16.14
N ILE A 410 6.64 -1.86 -16.34
CA ILE A 410 6.34 -2.91 -17.31
C ILE A 410 6.66 -2.41 -18.72
N GLY A 411 6.23 -1.19 -19.07
CA GLY A 411 6.53 -0.58 -20.37
C GLY A 411 8.02 -0.40 -20.61
N LEU A 412 8.76 0.08 -19.60
CA LEU A 412 10.22 0.29 -19.68
C LEU A 412 10.99 -1.00 -19.98
N ARG A 413 10.56 -2.15 -19.44
CA ARG A 413 11.20 -3.44 -19.75
C ARG A 413 10.92 -3.94 -21.17
N HIS A 414 9.84 -3.47 -21.79
CA HIS A 414 9.49 -3.82 -23.18
C HIS A 414 10.00 -2.79 -24.20
N ALA A 415 10.50 -1.64 -23.72
CA ALA A 415 11.07 -0.59 -24.55
C ALA A 415 12.29 -1.06 -25.33
N LYS A 416 12.27 -0.85 -26.64
CA LYS A 416 13.33 -1.18 -27.60
C LYS A 416 14.10 0.05 -28.09
N GLY A 417 13.59 1.26 -27.87
CA GLY A 417 14.24 2.51 -28.23
C GLY A 417 15.34 2.94 -27.28
N ASP A 418 16.46 3.42 -27.83
CA ASP A 418 17.63 3.87 -27.07
C ASP A 418 17.29 4.99 -26.07
N TYR A 419 16.21 5.72 -26.34
CA TYR A 419 15.59 6.68 -25.45
C TYR A 419 14.17 6.28 -25.07
N VAL A 420 13.72 6.74 -23.90
CA VAL A 420 12.38 6.54 -23.37
C VAL A 420 11.76 7.87 -22.93
N ILE A 421 10.46 8.01 -23.13
CA ILE A 421 9.64 9.08 -22.57
C ILE A 421 8.35 8.48 -22.03
N PHE A 422 7.84 9.00 -20.92
CA PHE A 422 6.60 8.51 -20.31
C PHE A 422 5.50 9.55 -20.48
N HIS A 423 4.48 9.27 -21.28
CA HIS A 423 3.38 10.22 -21.48
C HIS A 423 2.14 9.80 -20.71
N ASP A 424 1.40 10.79 -20.21
CA ASP A 424 0.07 10.56 -19.67
C ASP A 424 -0.95 10.58 -20.82
N ILE A 425 -1.91 9.65 -20.79
CA ILE A 425 -2.85 9.39 -21.89
C ILE A 425 -3.84 10.55 -22.12
N ASP A 426 -4.08 11.37 -21.10
CA ASP A 426 -5.01 12.51 -21.13
C ASP A 426 -4.38 13.83 -21.61
N ASP A 427 -3.10 13.80 -21.99
CA ASP A 427 -2.34 14.93 -22.50
C ASP A 427 -1.99 14.82 -23.98
N ILE A 428 -1.49 15.90 -24.58
CA ILE A 428 -1.14 15.94 -26.00
C ILE A 428 0.28 16.47 -26.21
N PRO A 429 1.17 15.66 -26.84
CA PRO A 429 2.47 16.14 -27.27
C PRO A 429 2.39 17.03 -28.51
N ASP A 430 3.40 17.88 -28.68
CA ASP A 430 3.59 18.64 -29.92
C ASP A 430 3.94 17.69 -31.07
N GLU A 431 3.49 18.01 -32.29
CA GLU A 431 3.74 17.21 -33.48
C GLU A 431 5.23 17.11 -33.85
N ASN A 432 6.07 18.04 -33.37
CA ASN A 432 7.50 18.04 -33.63
C ASN A 432 8.33 17.44 -32.49
N LEU A 433 7.70 16.96 -31.40
CA LEU A 433 8.39 16.48 -30.19
C LEU A 433 9.49 15.45 -30.53
N LEU A 434 9.16 14.41 -31.29
CA LEU A 434 10.08 13.30 -31.54
C LEU A 434 11.17 13.67 -32.55
N GLU A 435 10.84 14.52 -33.53
CA GLU A 435 11.84 15.01 -34.50
C GLU A 435 12.85 15.93 -33.85
N ILE A 436 12.40 16.86 -32.98
CA ILE A 436 13.27 17.74 -32.21
C ILE A 436 14.10 16.94 -31.20
N ALA A 437 13.52 15.93 -30.55
CA ALA A 437 14.29 15.05 -29.68
C ALA A 437 15.39 14.31 -30.47
N ALA A 438 15.05 13.72 -31.63
CA ALA A 438 16.01 13.02 -32.48
C ALA A 438 17.13 13.92 -33.01
N SER A 439 16.81 15.15 -33.46
CA SER A 439 17.83 16.11 -33.88
C SER A 439 18.73 16.53 -32.72
N THR A 440 18.14 16.79 -31.55
CA THR A 440 18.88 17.16 -30.33
C THR A 440 19.85 16.05 -29.92
N ILE A 441 19.42 14.79 -29.96
CA ILE A 441 20.27 13.62 -29.66
C ILE A 441 21.49 13.60 -30.58
N LYS A 442 21.27 13.80 -31.88
CA LYS A 442 22.34 13.78 -32.90
C LYS A 442 23.30 14.97 -32.77
N GLU A 443 22.79 16.16 -32.51
CA GLU A 443 23.56 17.41 -32.45
C GLU A 443 24.37 17.55 -31.15
N ASN A 444 23.88 16.97 -30.05
CA ASN A 444 24.48 17.10 -28.73
C ASN A 444 25.24 15.85 -28.27
N ASN A 445 25.66 15.04 -29.25
CA ASN A 445 26.53 13.89 -29.06
C ASN A 445 25.98 12.90 -28.01
N ASP A 446 24.73 12.46 -28.21
CA ASP A 446 24.08 11.40 -27.43
C ASP A 446 23.90 11.77 -25.92
N PRO A 447 23.12 12.82 -25.62
CA PRO A 447 22.88 13.29 -24.24
C PRO A 447 22.12 12.25 -23.40
N ASP A 448 22.32 12.27 -22.09
CA ASP A 448 21.64 11.33 -21.18
C ASP A 448 20.16 11.69 -20.96
N LEU A 449 19.85 12.98 -21.06
CA LEU A 449 18.52 13.52 -20.80
C LEU A 449 18.26 14.78 -21.62
N ILE A 450 17.05 14.89 -22.17
CA ILE A 450 16.51 16.10 -22.78
C ILE A 450 15.27 16.52 -21.99
N ILE A 451 15.23 17.77 -21.53
CA ILE A 451 14.08 18.36 -20.84
C ILE A 451 13.50 19.45 -21.74
N HIS A 452 12.18 19.47 -21.92
CA HIS A 452 11.52 20.55 -22.65
C HIS A 452 10.48 21.30 -21.81
N PRO A 453 10.26 22.58 -22.10
CA PRO A 453 9.12 23.34 -21.62
C PRO A 453 7.78 22.74 -22.05
N PHE A 454 6.71 23.19 -21.40
CA PHE A 454 5.34 22.77 -21.67
C PHE A 454 4.34 23.90 -21.48
N SER A 455 3.16 23.70 -22.02
CA SER A 455 1.98 24.55 -21.84
C SER A 455 0.98 23.85 -20.94
N VAL A 456 0.21 24.63 -20.19
CA VAL A 456 -0.91 24.16 -19.38
C VAL A 456 -2.19 24.74 -19.97
N LEU A 457 -3.16 23.86 -20.19
CA LEU A 457 -4.45 24.17 -20.79
C LEU A 457 -5.58 23.91 -19.77
N ASN A 458 -6.62 24.73 -19.82
CA ASN A 458 -7.84 24.54 -19.03
C ASN A 458 -8.69 23.38 -19.60
N SER A 459 -9.70 22.96 -18.84
CA SER A 459 -10.62 21.88 -19.24
C SER A 459 -11.40 22.15 -20.54
N ASP A 460 -11.51 23.42 -20.95
CA ASP A 460 -12.13 23.86 -22.20
C ASP A 460 -11.13 24.03 -23.35
N TYR A 461 -9.89 23.53 -23.18
CA TYR A 461 -8.78 23.65 -24.12
C TYR A 461 -8.21 25.06 -24.27
N SER A 462 -8.66 26.04 -23.50
CA SER A 462 -8.06 27.38 -23.48
C SER A 462 -6.69 27.38 -22.79
N TYR A 463 -5.79 28.26 -23.22
CA TYR A 463 -4.48 28.41 -22.61
C TYR A 463 -4.57 28.94 -21.18
N ALA A 464 -3.86 28.31 -20.24
CA ALA A 464 -3.75 28.77 -18.86
C ALA A 464 -2.39 29.46 -18.60
N TRP A 465 -1.30 28.70 -18.66
CA TRP A 465 0.07 29.21 -18.46
C TRP A 465 1.10 28.28 -19.12
N SER A 466 2.38 28.61 -19.05
CA SER A 466 3.46 27.74 -19.56
C SER A 466 4.70 27.80 -18.68
N SER A 467 5.56 26.79 -18.78
CA SER A 467 6.74 26.64 -17.94
C SER A 467 7.89 27.58 -18.32
N VAL A 468 7.66 28.89 -18.24
CA VAL A 468 8.62 29.95 -18.61
C VAL A 468 9.95 29.82 -17.86
N LYS A 469 9.91 29.33 -16.60
CA LYS A 469 11.13 29.04 -15.82
C LYS A 469 12.05 28.03 -16.52
N ILE A 470 11.50 26.93 -17.05
CA ILE A 470 12.27 25.91 -17.77
C ILE A 470 12.79 26.47 -19.10
N GLN A 471 11.95 27.22 -19.81
CA GLN A 471 12.31 27.82 -21.10
C GLN A 471 13.55 28.74 -21.01
N ASN A 472 13.71 29.44 -19.90
CA ASN A 472 14.84 30.35 -19.68
C ASN A 472 16.17 29.65 -19.31
N LEU A 473 16.18 28.32 -19.19
CA LEU A 473 17.36 27.52 -18.86
C LEU A 473 18.13 27.00 -20.07
N ASN A 474 17.62 27.16 -21.30
CA ASN A 474 18.33 26.77 -22.54
C ASN A 474 19.53 27.68 -22.83
N LYS A 475 20.57 27.63 -22.00
CA LYS A 475 21.76 28.49 -22.06
C LYS A 475 23.07 27.72 -21.96
N LYS A 476 23.02 26.50 -21.42
CA LYS A 476 24.17 25.61 -21.24
C LYS A 476 23.68 24.17 -21.09
N ASN A 477 24.61 23.23 -21.15
CA ASN A 477 24.36 21.85 -20.72
C ASN A 477 24.42 21.80 -19.19
N TYR A 478 23.66 20.87 -18.61
CA TYR A 478 23.56 20.65 -17.18
C TYR A 478 24.04 19.25 -16.82
N THR A 479 24.50 19.10 -15.59
CA THR A 479 24.72 17.80 -14.95
C THR A 479 23.44 17.35 -14.22
N GLY A 480 23.33 16.05 -13.94
CA GLY A 480 22.21 15.51 -13.16
C GLY A 480 22.07 16.15 -11.78
N SER A 481 23.19 16.45 -11.11
CA SER A 481 23.20 17.16 -9.82
C SER A 481 22.58 18.55 -9.90
N GLU A 482 22.88 19.32 -10.95
CA GLU A 482 22.27 20.64 -11.16
C GLU A 482 20.77 20.53 -11.47
N ILE A 483 20.35 19.49 -12.20
CA ILE A 483 18.92 19.25 -12.43
C ILE A 483 18.22 18.86 -11.12
N PHE A 484 18.85 18.07 -10.26
CA PHE A 484 18.30 17.72 -8.96
C PHE A 484 18.13 18.97 -8.07
N GLU A 485 19.12 19.86 -8.03
CA GLU A 485 19.00 21.16 -7.35
C GLU A 485 17.82 21.98 -7.90
N LEU A 486 17.67 22.06 -9.22
CA LEU A 486 16.55 22.78 -9.84
C LEU A 486 15.17 22.15 -9.55
N ILE A 487 15.12 20.84 -9.33
CA ILE A 487 13.89 20.15 -8.89
C ILE A 487 13.60 20.49 -7.43
N SER A 488 14.61 20.42 -6.56
CA SER A 488 14.50 20.78 -5.14
C SER A 488 14.06 22.23 -4.95
N ASP A 489 14.53 23.14 -5.81
CA ASP A 489 14.15 24.56 -5.84
C ASP A 489 12.78 24.82 -6.52
N SER A 490 12.05 23.77 -6.94
CA SER A 490 10.77 23.87 -7.65
C SER A 490 10.84 24.71 -8.93
N VAL A 491 12.00 24.72 -9.60
CA VAL A 491 12.19 25.35 -10.92
C VAL A 491 11.79 24.38 -12.02
N ILE A 492 12.18 23.11 -11.88
CA ILE A 492 11.80 22.01 -12.75
C ILE A 492 10.85 21.09 -11.97
N ASN A 493 9.77 20.63 -12.60
CA ASN A 493 8.87 19.68 -11.98
C ASN A 493 9.48 18.26 -11.99
N PRO A 494 9.13 17.39 -11.02
CA PRO A 494 9.58 16.00 -10.99
C PRO A 494 8.77 15.09 -11.94
N ALA A 495 7.97 15.60 -12.87
CA ALA A 495 7.13 14.76 -13.73
C ALA A 495 7.95 14.09 -14.86
N PRO A 496 7.55 12.93 -15.36
CA PRO A 496 8.32 12.18 -16.35
C PRO A 496 8.01 12.61 -17.80
N TRP A 497 6.87 13.24 -18.04
CA TRP A 497 6.34 13.50 -19.39
C TRP A 497 7.02 14.60 -20.18
N ASN A 498 7.84 15.45 -19.53
CA ASN A 498 8.65 16.44 -20.25
C ASN A 498 10.14 16.08 -20.35
N LYS A 499 10.45 14.79 -20.21
CA LYS A 499 11.81 14.28 -20.07
C LYS A 499 12.03 13.08 -21.00
N VAL A 500 12.89 13.26 -21.99
CA VAL A 500 13.36 12.17 -22.87
C VAL A 500 14.67 11.65 -22.28
N PHE A 501 14.62 10.48 -21.65
CA PHE A 501 15.78 9.86 -21.00
C PHE A 501 16.44 8.85 -21.91
N LYS A 502 17.76 8.76 -21.86
CA LYS A 502 18.47 7.61 -22.41
C LYS A 502 18.11 6.35 -21.60
N ARG A 503 17.67 5.29 -22.28
CA ARG A 503 17.16 4.06 -21.65
C ARG A 503 18.22 3.39 -20.78
N SER A 504 19.48 3.45 -21.16
CA SER A 504 20.59 2.83 -20.40
C SER A 504 20.72 3.41 -18.98
N ILE A 505 20.39 4.69 -18.76
CA ILE A 505 20.36 5.31 -17.42
C ILE A 505 19.45 4.52 -16.48
N TRP A 506 18.29 4.08 -16.96
CA TRP A 506 17.34 3.30 -16.17
C TRP A 506 17.84 1.89 -15.89
N LEU A 507 18.36 1.21 -16.92
CA LEU A 507 18.76 -0.19 -16.84
C LEU A 507 20.03 -0.38 -16.01
N GLU A 508 21.06 0.43 -16.26
CA GLU A 508 22.37 0.33 -15.59
C GLU A 508 22.29 0.70 -14.10
N ASN A 509 21.36 1.60 -13.73
CA ASN A 509 21.15 2.02 -12.34
C ASN A 509 19.98 1.29 -11.66
N ASN A 510 19.35 0.31 -12.35
CA ASN A 510 18.18 -0.43 -11.85
C ASN A 510 17.07 0.49 -11.30
N ILE A 511 16.76 1.55 -12.04
CA ILE A 511 15.76 2.55 -11.66
C ILE A 511 14.38 2.02 -12.05
N GLN A 512 13.50 1.98 -11.06
CA GLN A 512 12.09 1.60 -11.22
C GLN A 512 11.22 2.60 -10.47
N PHE A 513 10.04 2.88 -11.00
CA PHE A 513 8.99 3.59 -10.30
C PHE A 513 8.47 2.75 -9.12
N ASP A 514 8.11 3.42 -8.04
CA ASP A 514 7.50 2.75 -6.90
C ASP A 514 6.03 2.37 -7.19
N PRO A 515 5.49 1.30 -6.58
CA PRO A 515 4.16 0.79 -6.89
C PRO A 515 3.02 1.57 -6.20
N TRP A 516 3.30 2.76 -5.67
CA TRP A 516 2.27 3.60 -5.03
C TRP A 516 1.31 4.15 -6.07
N ILE A 517 0.04 4.30 -5.69
CA ILE A 517 -0.98 4.91 -6.56
C ILE A 517 -0.71 6.42 -6.76
N HIS A 518 0.02 7.09 -5.85
CA HIS A 518 0.27 8.54 -5.91
C HIS A 518 1.76 8.90 -5.68
N HIS A 519 2.19 10.02 -6.27
CA HIS A 519 3.51 10.65 -6.09
C HIS A 519 4.75 9.78 -6.38
N GLN A 520 4.62 8.67 -7.08
CA GLN A 520 5.76 7.84 -7.49
C GLN A 520 6.79 8.56 -8.37
N ASP A 521 6.41 9.68 -9.01
CA ASP A 521 7.35 10.54 -9.75
C ASP A 521 8.32 11.26 -8.81
N LEU A 522 7.85 11.67 -7.62
CA LEU A 522 8.64 12.41 -6.62
C LEU A 522 9.79 11.56 -6.07
N SER A 523 9.65 10.24 -6.05
CA SER A 523 10.72 9.33 -5.60
C SER A 523 11.66 8.89 -6.71
N THR A 524 11.18 8.86 -7.95
CA THR A 524 11.87 8.16 -9.05
C THR A 524 12.59 9.13 -9.97
N ILE A 525 11.92 10.21 -10.38
CA ILE A 525 12.44 11.14 -11.39
C ILE A 525 13.60 11.99 -10.88
N PRO A 526 13.59 12.53 -9.64
CA PRO A 526 14.74 13.25 -9.13
C PRO A 526 16.00 12.38 -9.11
N TYR A 527 15.86 11.10 -8.73
CA TYR A 527 16.97 10.14 -8.75
C TYR A 527 17.44 9.81 -10.17
N ALA A 528 16.52 9.61 -11.12
CA ALA A 528 16.87 9.37 -12.52
C ALA A 528 17.60 10.56 -13.15
N CYS A 529 17.13 11.78 -12.90
CA CYS A 529 17.82 13.01 -13.31
C CYS A 529 19.23 13.07 -12.71
N PHE A 530 19.38 12.78 -11.41
CA PHE A 530 20.68 12.81 -10.74
C PHE A 530 21.72 11.89 -11.39
N LYS A 531 21.30 10.72 -11.90
CA LYS A 531 22.21 9.77 -12.57
C LYS A 531 22.67 10.21 -13.97
N CYS A 532 22.11 11.27 -14.52
CA CYS A 532 22.51 11.81 -15.82
C CYS A 532 23.78 12.67 -15.70
N LYS A 533 24.65 12.64 -16.70
CA LYS A 533 25.89 13.44 -16.76
C LYS A 533 25.79 14.60 -17.76
N ASN A 534 25.10 14.39 -18.87
CA ASN A 534 24.87 15.41 -19.89
C ASN A 534 23.37 15.62 -20.12
N VAL A 535 22.86 16.77 -19.67
CA VAL A 535 21.45 17.14 -19.79
C VAL A 535 21.29 18.38 -20.67
N ILE A 536 20.39 18.29 -21.64
CA ILE A 536 20.01 19.39 -22.52
C ILE A 536 18.63 19.90 -22.13
N ILE A 537 18.47 21.22 -22.01
CA ILE A 537 17.17 21.86 -21.78
C ILE A 537 16.80 22.66 -23.03
N LEU A 538 15.67 22.34 -23.63
CA LEU A 538 15.13 23.01 -24.81
C LEU A 538 14.38 24.30 -24.44
N ASP A 539 14.13 25.17 -25.42
CA ASP A 539 13.29 26.36 -25.26
C ASP A 539 11.91 26.22 -25.92
N GLN A 540 11.71 25.19 -26.74
CA GLN A 540 10.43 24.87 -27.37
C GLN A 540 9.46 24.20 -26.38
N LYS A 541 8.19 24.58 -26.42
CA LYS A 541 7.13 23.95 -25.61
C LYS A 541 6.59 22.75 -26.38
N LEU A 542 6.93 21.53 -25.95
CA LEU A 542 6.65 20.31 -26.73
C LEU A 542 5.57 19.41 -26.11
N TYR A 543 4.85 19.90 -25.10
CA TYR A 543 3.80 19.14 -24.41
C TYR A 543 2.73 20.07 -23.86
N SER A 544 1.47 19.63 -23.94
CA SER A 544 0.31 20.35 -23.41
C SER A 544 -0.37 19.53 -22.32
N TYR A 545 -0.27 20.02 -21.08
CA TYR A 545 -0.86 19.42 -19.89
C TYR A 545 -2.28 19.95 -19.64
N TYR A 546 -3.27 19.08 -19.48
CA TYR A 546 -4.68 19.47 -19.29
C TYR A 546 -5.12 19.50 -17.82
N LEU A 547 -5.69 20.63 -17.40
CA LEU A 547 -6.33 20.76 -16.09
C LEU A 547 -7.73 20.14 -16.11
N ASN A 548 -7.84 18.87 -15.73
CA ASN A 548 -9.12 18.19 -15.54
C ASN A 548 -9.82 18.62 -14.24
N LYS A 549 -11.12 18.96 -14.29
CA LYS A 549 -11.96 19.32 -13.12
C LYS A 549 -12.10 18.20 -12.07
N LYS A 550 -11.71 16.96 -12.43
CA LYS A 550 -11.68 15.76 -11.56
C LYS A 550 -10.29 15.13 -11.51
N GLY A 551 -9.22 15.92 -11.60
CA GLY A 551 -7.86 15.38 -11.46
C GLY A 551 -7.68 14.64 -10.13
N VAL A 552 -6.92 13.54 -10.15
CA VAL A 552 -6.50 12.78 -8.95
C VAL A 552 -5.82 13.69 -7.91
N THR A 553 -5.26 14.82 -8.35
CA THR A 553 -4.63 15.86 -7.54
C THR A 553 -5.59 16.82 -6.83
N GLN A 554 -6.90 16.78 -7.10
CA GLN A 554 -7.89 17.66 -6.47
C GLN A 554 -8.64 17.00 -5.29
N GLY A 555 -8.50 15.69 -5.12
CA GLY A 555 -9.06 14.92 -4.00
C GLY A 555 -7.99 14.51 -3.00
N VAL A 556 -7.43 15.45 -2.24
CA VAL A 556 -6.44 15.13 -1.21
C VAL A 556 -7.14 14.34 -0.08
N SER A 557 -6.76 13.08 0.10
CA SER A 557 -7.18 12.22 1.23
C SER A 557 -5.99 11.91 2.12
N ASP A 558 -6.20 11.35 3.32
CA ASP A 558 -5.10 10.93 4.22
C ASP A 558 -4.07 10.05 3.49
N LYS A 559 -4.54 9.18 2.58
CA LYS A 559 -3.69 8.31 1.74
C LYS A 559 -2.76 9.10 0.82
N HIS A 560 -3.18 10.27 0.35
CA HIS A 560 -2.40 11.15 -0.53
C HIS A 560 -1.21 11.75 0.23
N VAL A 561 -1.45 12.24 1.44
CA VAL A 561 -0.41 12.81 2.32
C VAL A 561 0.62 11.74 2.71
N SER A 562 0.17 10.56 3.15
CA SER A 562 1.10 9.46 3.46
C SER A 562 1.93 9.04 2.25
N SER A 563 1.37 9.09 1.03
CA SER A 563 2.10 8.72 -0.19
C SER A 563 3.26 9.67 -0.50
N VAL A 564 3.14 10.98 -0.21
CA VAL A 564 4.25 11.94 -0.35
C VAL A 564 5.41 11.55 0.57
N PHE A 565 5.11 11.20 1.82
CA PHE A 565 6.12 10.79 2.78
C PHE A 565 6.85 9.53 2.34
N TYR A 566 6.12 8.51 1.89
CA TYR A 566 6.73 7.29 1.37
C TYR A 566 7.57 7.54 0.12
N ALA A 567 7.17 8.46 -0.75
CA ALA A 567 7.97 8.86 -1.90
C ALA A 567 9.31 9.50 -1.48
N LEU A 568 9.30 10.42 -0.51
CA LEU A 568 10.52 11.03 0.01
C LEU A 568 11.42 10.01 0.72
N THR A 569 10.85 9.11 1.53
CA THR A 569 11.58 8.00 2.16
C THR A 569 12.25 7.12 1.10
N SER A 570 11.52 6.72 0.05
CA SER A 570 12.05 5.93 -1.06
C SER A 570 13.18 6.66 -1.80
N LEU A 571 13.04 7.96 -2.07
CA LEU A 571 14.09 8.76 -2.69
C LEU A 571 15.38 8.75 -1.86
N TYR A 572 15.26 8.97 -0.55
CA TYR A 572 16.40 8.93 0.37
C TYR A 572 17.08 7.55 0.36
N GLU A 573 16.32 6.46 0.41
CA GLU A 573 16.89 5.12 0.37
C GLU A 573 17.68 4.85 -0.92
N ARG A 574 17.22 5.40 -2.05
CA ARG A 574 17.90 5.25 -3.35
C ARG A 574 19.27 5.93 -3.37
N PHE A 575 19.39 7.08 -2.71
CA PHE A 575 20.69 7.74 -2.52
C PHE A 575 21.56 6.97 -1.51
N ASN A 576 20.99 6.55 -0.38
CA ASN A 576 21.77 5.92 0.71
C ASN A 576 22.29 4.51 0.39
N LYS A 577 21.53 3.69 -0.37
CA LYS A 577 21.92 2.29 -0.68
C LYS A 577 22.96 2.17 -1.78
N ASN A 578 23.05 3.15 -2.68
CA ASN A 578 23.84 3.05 -3.91
C ASN A 578 25.09 3.95 -3.90
N GLU A 579 25.27 4.81 -2.90
CA GLU A 579 26.40 5.74 -2.79
C GLU A 579 26.99 5.64 -1.39
N ASN A 580 28.31 5.43 -1.30
CA ASN A 580 29.04 5.43 -0.04
C ASN A 580 28.88 6.82 0.61
N GLU A 581 28.01 6.93 1.60
CA GLU A 581 27.57 8.17 2.26
C GLU A 581 27.01 9.24 1.30
N ILE A 582 25.75 9.63 1.52
CA ILE A 582 25.18 10.82 0.89
C ILE A 582 26.05 12.02 1.29
N ASP A 583 26.63 12.70 0.30
CA ASP A 583 27.39 13.93 0.55
C ASP A 583 26.51 15.04 1.13
N GLU A 584 27.14 16.07 1.69
CA GLU A 584 26.42 17.15 2.36
C GLU A 584 25.49 17.91 1.40
N PHE A 585 25.87 18.03 0.13
CA PHE A 585 25.09 18.67 -0.92
C PHE A 585 23.79 17.90 -1.22
N LEU A 586 23.86 16.58 -1.40
CA LEU A 586 22.69 15.74 -1.65
C LEU A 586 21.75 15.71 -0.46
N LYS A 587 22.29 15.71 0.78
CA LYS A 587 21.49 15.87 1.99
C LYS A 587 20.74 17.20 1.97
N GLU A 588 21.42 18.30 1.64
CA GLU A 588 20.82 19.63 1.52
C GLU A 588 19.68 19.64 0.49
N GLN A 589 19.91 19.14 -0.73
CA GLN A 589 18.90 19.14 -1.78
C GLN A 589 17.70 18.24 -1.46
N PHE A 590 17.93 17.10 -0.80
CA PHE A 590 16.85 16.24 -0.33
C PHE A 590 16.00 16.91 0.76
N LEU A 591 16.64 17.61 1.70
CA LEU A 591 15.94 18.37 2.73
C LEU A 591 15.06 19.47 2.11
N ASN A 592 15.60 20.23 1.16
CA ASN A 592 14.87 21.29 0.44
C ASN A 592 13.61 20.73 -0.24
N LEU A 593 13.76 19.66 -1.03
CA LEU A 593 12.65 19.00 -1.70
C LEU A 593 11.59 18.50 -0.70
N SER A 594 12.04 17.90 0.40
CA SER A 594 11.15 17.39 1.43
C SER A 594 10.36 18.51 2.12
N PHE A 595 11.01 19.59 2.54
CA PHE A 595 10.34 20.70 3.21
C PHE A 595 9.31 21.40 2.31
N GLU A 596 9.65 21.64 1.04
CA GLU A 596 8.72 22.25 0.08
C GLU A 596 7.47 21.37 -0.12
N ASN A 597 7.65 20.06 -0.29
CA ASN A 597 6.52 19.13 -0.46
C ASN A 597 5.68 19.02 0.82
N ILE A 598 6.29 18.97 2.00
CA ILE A 598 5.57 18.98 3.28
C ILE A 598 4.77 20.27 3.44
N ALA A 599 5.39 21.41 3.16
CA ALA A 599 4.78 22.73 3.30
C ALA A 599 3.60 22.94 2.35
N TYR A 600 3.76 22.53 1.09
CA TYR A 600 2.70 22.59 0.10
C TYR A 600 1.48 21.75 0.53
N ASN A 601 1.70 20.51 0.98
CA ASN A 601 0.60 19.64 1.42
C ASN A 601 -0.06 20.12 2.72
N PHE A 602 0.71 20.67 3.67
CA PHE A 602 0.17 21.29 4.88
C PHE A 602 -0.69 22.52 4.58
N LYS A 603 -0.24 23.38 3.65
CA LYS A 603 -0.98 24.58 3.21
C LYS A 603 -2.35 24.23 2.63
N LEU A 604 -2.41 23.14 1.84
CA LEU A 604 -3.65 22.71 1.22
C LEU A 604 -4.68 22.17 2.20
N ARG A 605 -4.28 21.60 3.36
CA ARG A 605 -5.19 20.87 4.27
C ARG A 605 -4.86 21.01 5.76
N LYS A 606 -4.95 22.23 6.30
CA LYS A 606 -4.85 22.49 7.76
C LYS A 606 -5.83 21.65 8.61
N ASP A 607 -6.92 21.19 8.00
CA ASP A 607 -8.01 20.41 8.60
C ASP A 607 -7.72 18.91 8.73
N LEU A 608 -6.80 18.35 7.92
CA LEU A 608 -6.49 16.90 7.95
C LEU A 608 -5.34 16.52 8.88
N PHE A 609 -4.51 17.49 9.27
CA PHE A 609 -3.38 17.22 10.16
C PHE A 609 -3.81 17.41 11.61
N SER A 610 -3.98 16.32 12.38
CA SER A 610 -3.87 16.45 13.82
C SER A 610 -2.41 16.82 14.16
N HIS A 611 -2.19 17.70 15.15
CA HIS A 611 -0.83 18.04 15.59
C HIS A 611 -0.01 16.77 15.89
N SER A 612 -0.63 15.74 16.47
CA SER A 612 0.00 14.44 16.77
C SER A 612 0.50 13.66 15.55
N GLN A 613 -0.22 13.66 14.42
CA GLN A 613 0.19 12.94 13.21
C GLN A 613 1.37 13.62 12.52
N LEU A 614 1.33 14.97 12.46
CA LEU A 614 2.43 15.76 11.91
C LEU A 614 3.69 15.55 12.75
N ASN A 615 3.56 15.60 14.08
CA ASN A 615 4.65 15.42 15.03
C ASN A 615 5.27 14.02 14.98
N SER A 616 4.46 12.97 14.94
CA SER A 616 4.94 11.59 14.77
C SER A 616 5.65 11.39 13.43
N PHE A 617 5.17 12.05 12.37
CA PHE A 617 5.82 11.99 11.06
C PHE A 617 7.17 12.73 11.07
N ILE A 618 7.21 13.95 11.59
CA ILE A 618 8.44 14.74 11.75
C ILE A 618 9.46 13.93 12.54
N GLN A 619 9.04 13.30 13.64
CA GLN A 619 9.91 12.47 14.45
C GLN A 619 10.46 11.29 13.67
N HIS A 620 9.59 10.56 12.95
CA HIS A 620 10.01 9.46 12.09
C HIS A 620 10.96 9.92 10.98
N TYR A 621 10.69 11.07 10.36
CA TYR A 621 11.53 11.66 9.31
C TYR A 621 12.92 12.05 9.85
N ILE A 622 12.99 12.70 11.01
CA ILE A 622 14.22 13.07 11.72
C ILE A 622 15.01 11.82 12.13
N ASP A 623 14.34 10.83 12.73
CA ASP A 623 14.94 9.56 13.14
C ASP A 623 15.46 8.77 11.93
N PHE A 624 14.75 8.84 10.79
CA PHE A 624 15.07 8.14 9.55
C PHE A 624 16.27 8.75 8.80
N ILE A 625 16.34 10.08 8.67
CA ILE A 625 17.48 10.75 8.03
C ILE A 625 18.74 10.75 8.90
N LYS A 626 18.63 10.45 10.21
CA LYS A 626 19.72 10.45 11.20
C LYS A 626 20.55 11.75 11.22
N VAL A 627 19.97 12.86 10.75
CA VAL A 627 20.66 14.14 10.71
C VAL A 627 20.63 14.73 12.12
N THR A 628 21.75 14.63 12.82
CA THR A 628 21.95 15.24 14.15
C THR A 628 22.18 16.75 14.09
N ASP A 629 22.35 17.32 12.89
CA ASP A 629 22.64 18.72 12.62
C ASP A 629 21.75 19.27 11.48
N VAL A 630 20.49 19.55 11.77
CA VAL A 630 19.65 20.37 10.88
C VAL A 630 19.93 21.84 11.24
N SER A 631 20.65 22.56 10.38
CA SER A 631 20.90 23.98 10.62
C SER A 631 19.60 24.79 10.52
N LEU A 632 19.26 25.55 11.57
CA LEU A 632 18.01 26.33 11.67
C LEU A 632 17.91 27.49 10.66
N THR A 633 19.03 27.89 10.05
CA THR A 633 19.06 28.89 8.96
C THR A 633 18.23 28.47 7.73
N TYR A 634 17.97 27.18 7.53
CA TYR A 634 17.29 26.65 6.35
C TYR A 634 15.77 26.62 6.47
N LEU A 635 15.25 26.73 7.69
CA LEU A 635 13.84 26.53 8.04
C LEU A 635 12.96 27.80 7.85
N LEU A 636 13.56 28.93 7.44
CA LEU A 636 12.93 30.26 7.46
C LEU A 636 12.61 30.84 6.07
N GLY A 637 12.59 30.01 5.02
CA GLY A 637 12.45 30.47 3.62
C GLY A 637 11.05 30.90 3.17
N SER A 638 10.01 30.63 3.95
CA SER A 638 8.62 31.07 3.71
C SER A 638 7.82 31.15 5.02
N LYS A 639 6.72 31.92 5.05
CA LYS A 639 5.80 32.05 6.21
C LYS A 639 5.27 30.68 6.65
N GLU A 640 5.10 29.77 5.69
CA GLU A 640 4.66 28.39 5.85
C GLU A 640 5.77 27.48 6.40
N ALA A 641 7.00 27.59 5.89
CA ALA A 641 8.17 26.90 6.44
C ALA A 641 8.44 27.31 7.89
N PHE A 642 8.27 28.59 8.22
CA PHE A 642 8.35 29.10 9.59
C PHE A 642 7.28 28.49 10.52
N THR A 643 6.06 28.34 10.04
CA THR A 643 4.97 27.72 10.82
C THR A 643 5.24 26.25 11.09
N ILE A 644 5.70 25.51 10.09
CA ILE A 644 6.04 24.08 10.20
C ILE A 644 7.25 23.89 11.11
N THR A 645 8.27 24.74 10.97
CA THR A 645 9.44 24.79 11.85
C THR A 645 9.05 25.02 13.30
N LYS A 646 8.16 25.98 13.54
CA LYS A 646 7.64 26.28 14.87
C LYS A 646 6.88 25.07 15.44
N THR A 647 6.07 24.38 14.63
CA THR A 647 5.37 23.16 15.05
C THR A 647 6.33 21.99 15.32
N ILE A 648 7.34 21.78 14.47
CA ILE A 648 8.41 20.78 14.63
C ILE A 648 9.13 20.97 15.96
N ILE A 649 9.57 22.20 16.23
CA ILE A 649 10.37 22.53 17.41
C ILE A 649 9.53 22.42 18.69
N ASN A 650 8.32 23.01 18.70
CA ASN A 650 7.43 22.94 19.84
C ASN A 650 7.07 21.48 20.20
N SER A 651 6.79 20.66 19.19
CA SER A 651 6.53 19.24 19.41
C SER A 651 7.74 18.46 19.92
N SER A 652 8.94 18.78 19.45
CA SER A 652 10.15 18.07 19.89
C SER A 652 10.39 18.34 21.38
N ILE A 653 10.20 19.59 21.80
CA ILE A 653 10.27 20.03 23.21
C ILE A 653 9.21 19.34 24.07
N GLU A 654 7.95 19.28 23.61
CA GLU A 654 6.84 18.62 24.33
C GLU A 654 7.08 17.12 24.57
N ASN A 655 7.85 16.45 23.71
CA ASN A 655 8.18 15.02 23.82
C ASN A 655 9.56 14.74 24.46
N GLY A 656 10.19 15.74 25.06
CA GLY A 656 11.46 15.56 25.78
C GLY A 656 12.68 15.37 24.87
N ILE A 657 12.58 15.72 23.60
CA ILE A 657 13.67 15.67 22.62
C ILE A 657 14.25 17.06 22.48
N THR A 658 15.52 17.23 22.83
CA THR A 658 16.22 18.51 22.63
C THR A 658 16.70 18.59 21.18
N PRO A 659 16.13 19.48 20.33
CA PRO A 659 16.65 19.67 18.99
C PRO A 659 18.08 20.19 19.11
N LYS A 660 19.07 19.45 18.59
CA LYS A 660 20.43 19.98 18.46
C LYS A 660 20.44 20.94 17.28
N VAL A 661 20.15 22.18 17.59
CA VAL A 661 20.31 23.29 16.66
C VAL A 661 21.80 23.49 16.44
N GLY A 662 22.26 23.45 15.19
CA GLY A 662 23.68 23.68 14.83
C GLY A 662 24.25 25.02 15.28
N TYR A 663 23.42 25.91 15.84
CA TYR A 663 23.82 27.13 16.54
C TYR A 663 22.92 27.37 17.76
N LYS A 664 23.50 27.72 18.92
CA LYS A 664 22.76 28.22 20.07
C LYS A 664 22.08 29.55 19.69
N ILE A 665 20.80 29.49 19.34
CA ILE A 665 19.92 30.66 19.32
C ILE A 665 19.33 30.73 20.73
N ASP A 666 19.52 31.84 21.43
CA ASP A 666 18.86 32.06 22.72
C ASP A 666 17.34 32.24 22.47
N GLU A 667 16.51 31.70 23.36
CA GLU A 667 15.04 31.66 23.24
C GLU A 667 14.46 33.07 23.03
N VAL A 668 15.09 34.07 23.66
CA VAL A 668 14.77 35.49 23.56
C VAL A 668 15.11 36.07 22.17
N GLU A 669 16.22 35.67 21.55
CA GLU A 669 16.57 36.11 20.19
C GLU A 669 15.62 35.51 19.15
N PHE A 670 15.16 34.29 19.37
CA PHE A 670 14.17 33.63 18.53
C PHE A 670 12.82 34.35 18.59
N GLU A 671 12.30 34.64 19.80
CA GLU A 671 11.04 35.40 19.97
C GLU A 671 11.08 36.78 19.31
N ASN A 672 12.25 37.45 19.33
CA ASN A 672 12.44 38.73 18.65
C ASN A 672 12.40 38.60 17.11
N LEU A 673 12.92 37.51 16.55
CA LEU A 673 12.79 37.19 15.12
C LEU A 673 11.33 36.89 14.73
N ILE A 674 10.58 36.19 15.59
CA ILE A 674 9.13 35.95 15.40
C ILE A 674 8.38 37.28 15.33
N LEU A 675 8.62 38.18 16.30
CA LEU A 675 7.98 39.48 16.36
C LEU A 675 8.36 40.36 15.15
N PHE A 676 9.62 40.31 14.72
CA PHE A 676 10.10 41.08 13.58
C PHE A 676 9.44 40.64 12.26
N GLN A 677 9.39 39.34 11.99
CA GLN A 677 8.75 38.82 10.78
C GLN A 677 7.24 39.06 10.77
N GLN A 678 6.56 38.90 11.91
CA GLN A 678 5.14 39.22 12.04
C GLN A 678 4.84 40.70 11.77
N ASN A 679 5.75 41.59 12.18
CA ASN A 679 5.59 43.02 11.93
C ASN A 679 5.76 43.35 10.44
N ILE A 680 6.72 42.72 9.75
CA ILE A 680 6.89 42.86 8.30
C ILE A 680 5.67 42.33 7.55
N ASP A 681 5.19 41.13 7.90
CA ASP A 681 4.02 40.52 7.26
C ASP A 681 2.76 41.37 7.45
N ASN A 682 2.51 41.89 8.65
CA ASN A 682 1.38 42.78 8.93
C ASN A 682 1.47 44.09 8.14
N GLN A 683 2.67 44.66 7.98
CA GLN A 683 2.86 45.86 7.17
C GLN A 683 2.63 45.58 5.68
N ILE A 684 3.08 44.43 5.17
CA ILE A 684 2.81 43.99 3.79
C ILE A 684 1.31 43.78 3.57
N GLU A 685 0.62 43.14 4.53
CA GLU A 685 -0.81 42.85 4.43
C GLU A 685 -1.67 44.12 4.51
N LEU A 686 -1.31 45.10 5.36
CA LEU A 686 -1.91 46.43 5.36
C LEU A 686 -1.71 47.16 4.04
N LEU A 687 -0.51 47.11 3.46
CA LEU A 687 -0.20 47.73 2.17
C LEU A 687 -0.94 47.05 1.00
N LEU A 688 -1.05 45.72 0.98
CA LEU A 688 -1.81 44.99 -0.05
C LEU A 688 -3.31 45.27 0.06
N ASN A 689 -3.83 45.47 1.27
CA ASN A 689 -5.22 45.87 1.50
C ASN A 689 -5.48 47.32 1.07
N GLU A 690 -4.53 48.23 1.24
CA GLU A 690 -4.61 49.61 0.72
C GLU A 690 -4.54 49.68 -0.81
N ILE A 691 -3.88 48.73 -1.47
CA ILE A 691 -3.86 48.62 -2.94
C ILE A 691 -5.20 48.09 -3.50
N ASN A 692 -5.97 47.36 -2.68
CA ASN A 692 -7.23 46.71 -3.07
C ASN A 692 -8.48 47.58 -2.83
N THR A 693 -8.36 48.84 -2.41
CA THR A 693 -9.53 49.75 -2.32
C THR A 693 -9.80 50.45 -3.66
N ASP A 694 -11.05 50.34 -4.13
CA ASP A 694 -11.62 50.70 -5.44
C ASP A 694 -11.53 52.18 -5.89
N GLU A 695 -10.34 52.79 -5.92
CA GLU A 695 -10.16 54.10 -6.56
C GLU A 695 -8.87 54.20 -7.38
N VAL A 696 -8.70 53.42 -8.46
CA VAL A 696 -7.85 53.88 -9.57
C VAL A 696 -8.36 53.40 -10.94
N SER A 697 -9.23 54.20 -11.56
CA SER A 697 -9.64 54.05 -12.96
C SER A 697 -8.82 55.00 -13.86
N ASN A 698 -7.51 54.76 -14.01
CA ASN A 698 -6.68 55.15 -15.17
C ASN A 698 -5.20 54.78 -14.95
N SER A 699 -4.57 54.15 -15.96
CA SER A 699 -3.28 53.47 -15.85
C SER A 699 -2.05 54.38 -15.66
N ASN A 700 -2.13 55.67 -15.98
CA ASN A 700 -1.01 56.61 -15.79
C ASN A 700 -0.89 57.15 -14.34
N ASP A 701 -1.97 57.19 -13.57
CA ASP A 701 -1.93 57.57 -12.15
C ASP A 701 -1.48 56.43 -11.24
N VAL A 702 -1.78 55.17 -11.62
CA VAL A 702 -1.32 53.96 -10.90
C VAL A 702 0.21 53.98 -10.78
N ASN A 703 0.93 54.20 -11.88
CA ASN A 703 2.40 54.19 -11.87
C ASN A 703 3.01 55.32 -11.02
N GLN A 704 2.39 56.50 -10.96
CA GLN A 704 2.90 57.60 -10.11
C GLN A 704 2.62 57.36 -8.62
N ILE A 705 1.45 56.81 -8.29
CA ILE A 705 1.10 56.38 -6.93
C ILE A 705 2.05 55.26 -6.49
N TYR A 706 2.34 54.31 -7.38
CA TYR A 706 3.27 53.21 -7.13
C TYR A 706 4.70 53.70 -6.89
N LEU A 707 5.22 54.61 -7.73
CA LEU A 707 6.56 55.20 -7.56
C LEU A 707 6.68 56.04 -6.28
N LYS A 708 5.59 56.70 -5.86
CA LYS A 708 5.54 57.45 -4.60
C LYS A 708 5.56 56.51 -3.39
N LYS A 709 4.82 55.40 -3.46
CA LYS A 709 4.77 54.35 -2.43
C LYS A 709 6.06 53.53 -2.37
N GLU A 710 6.72 53.29 -3.50
CA GLU A 710 8.05 52.68 -3.58
C GLU A 710 9.10 53.54 -2.86
N LYS A 711 9.04 54.88 -3.01
CA LYS A 711 9.91 55.80 -2.28
C LYS A 711 9.63 55.82 -0.77
N GLU A 712 8.37 55.76 -0.35
CA GLU A 712 7.99 55.59 1.07
C GLU A 712 8.53 54.26 1.62
N TYR A 713 8.41 53.17 0.85
CA TYR A 713 8.91 51.84 1.22
C TYR A 713 10.45 51.79 1.34
N LEU A 714 11.16 52.38 0.38
CA LEU A 714 12.62 52.51 0.42
C LEU A 714 13.09 53.36 1.60
N SER A 715 12.32 54.39 1.99
CA SER A 715 12.58 55.22 3.16
C SER A 715 12.43 54.43 4.47
N ILE A 716 11.36 53.64 4.61
CA ILE A 716 11.14 52.79 5.79
C ILE A 716 12.26 51.75 5.92
N ILE A 717 12.64 51.10 4.82
CA ILE A 717 13.76 50.15 4.79
C ILE A 717 15.08 50.84 5.14
N GLN A 718 15.36 52.05 4.63
CA GLN A 718 16.57 52.78 4.98
C GLN A 718 16.61 53.21 6.44
N GLN A 719 15.47 53.61 7.01
CA GLN A 719 15.34 53.99 8.41
C GLN A 719 15.53 52.79 9.34
N GLN A 720 14.93 51.63 9.02
CA GLN A 720 15.15 50.38 9.75
C GLN A 720 16.57 49.84 9.56
N LYS A 721 17.18 50.02 8.38
CA LYS A 721 18.60 49.73 8.13
C LYS A 721 19.53 50.61 8.96
N PHE A 722 19.11 51.83 9.31
CA PHE A 722 19.85 52.74 10.20
C PHE A 722 19.70 52.32 11.67
N GLU A 723 18.50 51.95 12.13
CA GLU A 723 18.25 51.39 13.48
C GLU A 723 18.99 50.06 13.71
N LEU A 724 19.07 49.21 12.69
CA LEU A 724 19.88 47.98 12.70
C LEU A 724 21.39 48.27 12.74
N LYS A 725 21.83 49.38 12.12
CA LYS A 725 23.22 49.85 12.15
C LYS A 725 23.61 50.42 13.52
N GLU A 726 22.70 51.10 14.22
CA GLU A 726 22.93 51.52 15.61
C GLU A 726 23.02 50.32 16.56
N LYS A 727 22.19 49.28 16.35
CA LYS A 727 22.30 47.99 17.06
C LYS A 727 23.53 47.17 16.69
N GLN A 728 24.22 47.52 15.58
CA GLN A 728 25.44 46.86 15.11
C GLN A 728 26.66 47.13 16.01
N ASN A 729 26.63 48.19 16.83
CA ASN A 729 27.71 48.50 17.77
C ASN A 729 27.66 47.70 19.08
N SER A 730 26.58 46.95 19.35
CA SER A 730 26.42 46.22 20.62
C SER A 730 26.52 44.70 20.53
N ILE A 731 26.53 44.06 19.35
CA ILE A 731 26.65 42.59 19.26
C ILE A 731 27.45 42.16 18.03
N ASN A 732 28.58 41.47 18.28
CA ASN A 732 29.51 40.84 17.33
C ASN A 732 28.88 39.82 16.34
N TRP A 733 27.56 39.65 16.37
CA TRP A 733 26.80 38.69 15.56
C TRP A 733 26.51 39.22 14.14
N TYR A 734 26.08 40.49 14.00
CA TYR A 734 25.71 41.07 12.70
C TYR A 734 26.88 41.18 11.71
N ALA A 735 28.12 41.28 12.20
CA ALA A 735 29.30 41.41 11.36
C ALA A 735 29.69 40.10 10.66
N ARG A 736 29.33 38.93 11.20
CA ARG A 736 29.69 37.61 10.63
C ARG A 736 28.64 37.05 9.67
N THR A 737 27.38 37.46 9.82
CA THR A 737 26.30 37.12 8.87
C THR A 737 26.31 37.98 7.60
N TYR A 738 27.04 39.11 7.58
CA TYR A 738 27.06 40.00 6.41
C TYR A 738 27.88 39.45 5.23
N GLU A 739 28.91 38.65 5.47
CA GLU A 739 29.67 37.95 4.40
C GLU A 739 28.95 36.70 3.86
N HIS A 740 27.90 36.24 4.55
CA HIS A 740 27.06 35.10 4.19
C HIS A 740 25.56 35.45 4.25
N LEU A 741 25.17 36.59 3.68
CA LEU A 741 23.76 36.89 3.45
C LEU A 741 23.14 35.73 2.65
N PRO A 742 22.11 35.03 3.15
CA PRO A 742 21.55 33.91 2.43
C PRO A 742 20.91 34.41 1.13
N LYS A 743 20.91 33.56 0.09
CA LYS A 743 20.39 33.86 -1.26
C LYS A 743 18.96 34.47 -1.28
N TRP A 744 18.19 34.43 -0.20
CA TRP A 744 16.89 35.10 -0.08
C TRP A 744 16.99 36.65 -0.06
N PHE A 745 18.08 37.23 0.45
CA PHE A 745 18.30 38.68 0.39
C PHE A 745 18.53 39.17 -1.06
N LEU A 746 19.08 38.28 -1.92
CA LEU A 746 19.19 38.48 -3.36
C LEU A 746 17.88 38.20 -4.11
N LYS A 747 16.95 37.41 -3.54
CA LYS A 747 15.60 37.17 -4.09
C LYS A 747 14.64 38.34 -3.91
N ILE A 748 14.85 39.25 -2.95
CA ILE A 748 14.15 40.56 -2.95
C ILE A 748 14.55 41.34 -4.22
N GLY A 749 15.84 41.32 -4.59
CA GLY A 749 16.31 41.81 -5.90
C GLY A 749 15.81 41.00 -7.11
N GLY A 750 15.21 39.84 -6.89
CA GLY A 750 14.49 39.02 -7.88
C GLY A 750 13.03 39.40 -8.01
N ILE A 751 12.36 39.76 -6.90
CA ILE A 751 11.01 40.36 -6.91
C ILE A 751 11.04 41.72 -7.63
N PHE A 752 12.07 42.54 -7.40
CA PHE A 752 12.28 43.79 -8.16
C PHE A 752 12.67 43.59 -9.63
N ARG A 753 13.14 42.40 -10.03
CA ARG A 753 13.40 42.03 -11.44
C ARG A 753 12.20 41.38 -12.14
N TYR A 754 11.24 40.90 -11.37
CA TYR A 754 9.98 40.35 -11.86
C TYR A 754 8.91 41.44 -12.07
N LEU A 755 9.04 42.58 -11.38
CA LEU A 755 8.17 43.75 -11.50
C LEU A 755 8.69 44.84 -12.46
N LYS A 756 9.85 44.62 -13.12
CA LYS A 756 10.39 45.45 -14.20
C LYS A 756 10.36 44.63 -15.49
#